data_AF-A0A932ECB7-F1
#
_entry.id   AF-A0A932ECB7-F1
#
_cell.length_a   1.000
_cell.length_b   1.000
_cell.length_c   1.000
_cell.angle_alpha   90.00
_cell.angle_beta   90.00
_cell.angle_gamma   90.00
#
_symmetry.space_group_name_H-M   'P 1'
#
loop_
_entity.id
_entity.type
_entity.pdbx_description
1 polymer ?
#
loop_
_entity_poly.entity_id
_entity_poly.type
_entity_poly.pdbx_seq_one_letter_code
_entity_poly.pdbx_strand_id
1 'polypeptide(L)'
;MFKFLTLFFLLTLFFLTPKVSAQSNNFIAEGKNSFISVVNPVRGYDFWEQKDQNPLDAVKGEAQILSQFNINATWLIRFDVLGNQSIISEISNRNSDEKGLFLEVTPTWSEEAGVTYHKSESWHKAGSAFLTGYERDEREKLIDSAFSKFKEIFGAYPKSVGAWWIDSYSLNYMQKKYGITTALIVADQYTTDNYQIWGQYFSTPYYPSKNNALHPASTLENKIPIVITQWAARDPVNSYGNGVFESTFSIQANDYLDFHNLDTSYFSRLLDIYTNQPLNKFSHLVVGLENSYPFKKYQSEYQNQIKTLAEKKATNQISIVPLNNFSSWYTSNFPGLSPEQIIIANDPLGSNKKVVWFMNSFYRAGWFYNSDRSVFRDIRQYVDGEEELCFKNRCDEVNFATSATRVLDEVSFGHKWVIDEGKISNFKVNREGNDFIISYKNEAGGDRKIEFLPRDIGIDGKILSIDTTILEATKKDLNQTIISKQLDKGLFKYSFVDIFLKLVKFILFLILACLIPGLVLIRKTNFYIPLLLGLVCLVLVFYITSLLNLKILIFLYIFINLILFFKLGIFKEIGIKLNLDGSTWSKNSGLFLLRNKFNFLSLGLIIIGTIFQSIPTFKSSLVYPYGMGFWGPNAHDGIWHIALINQLVKEVPAQNPILAGTVLRNYHFFYDLLIAASNYLTNISVFDLVFRFYPILFSLMLGIGSFYLLVNIFKKTSKVFFSLYLVYFAGSFGWIVEYLKVKHLGGESAFWANQSISFNLNPPFAISLLIVIAILQILFTLKFSKKLILILTILCGSTVAFKTYAGVLIIATLLMIALIKRSLTYFIVFLATSILSILLIISNFSLGSNLIIFSPFWFIHSMVDSPDRVGWVRLSLARTIGFSQNNWFKFITSEIISFFLFIIGNLGIRIFALFSLIKIKTIFQQTEYLFLFIFSLLAFFIPIFFIQSGNPWNTIQFIYYFLYISSLIGGMVISKIINKINKFAAILFALIIIILTPINSWTTASGYLSYKPHAFISQTELQALQYLEKIDDGVILTYPYDETMKRKLIEPWPIFVYDSTAYVSALTKKATFLEDEPQNKILLTDYKRRLVASKDFFLRPTKEFLKTENIKYVYLPKAYDITLSENIIPVRNIFENDEVIIYKVM
;
A
#
# COMPACT_ATOMS: atom_id res chain seq x y z
N MET A 1 5.16 -42.18 -6.72
CA MET A 1 4.59 -40.81 -6.63
C MET A 1 5.21 -39.91 -7.69
N PHE A 2 5.13 -40.32 -8.96
CA PHE A 2 5.67 -39.57 -10.12
C PHE A 2 4.94 -39.94 -11.43
N LYS A 3 3.72 -40.50 -11.31
CA LYS A 3 2.84 -40.90 -12.43
C LYS A 3 1.37 -40.51 -12.20
N PHE A 4 1.13 -39.52 -11.34
CA PHE A 4 -0.20 -38.97 -11.08
C PHE A 4 -0.27 -37.45 -11.27
N LEU A 5 0.83 -36.80 -11.68
CA LEU A 5 0.90 -35.35 -11.90
C LEU A 5 0.82 -34.94 -13.37
N THR A 6 0.91 -35.89 -14.31
CA THR A 6 0.98 -35.61 -15.75
C THR A 6 -0.36 -35.80 -16.49
N LEU A 7 -1.38 -36.36 -15.83
CA LEU A 7 -2.71 -36.56 -16.44
C LEU A 7 -3.74 -35.47 -16.06
N PHE A 8 -3.44 -34.64 -15.06
CA PHE A 8 -4.30 -33.52 -14.65
C PHE A 8 -3.97 -32.22 -15.41
N PHE A 9 -2.84 -32.17 -16.12
CA PHE A 9 -2.35 -30.98 -16.83
C PHE A 9 -2.85 -30.88 -18.28
N LEU A 10 -3.48 -31.93 -18.82
CA LEU A 10 -3.95 -32.00 -20.21
C LEU A 10 -5.49 -31.95 -20.35
N LEU A 11 -6.23 -31.92 -19.23
CA LEU A 11 -7.71 -31.86 -19.23
C LEU A 11 -8.27 -30.49 -18.80
N THR A 12 -7.42 -29.52 -18.44
CA THR A 12 -7.78 -28.14 -18.10
C THR A 12 -7.53 -27.13 -19.22
N LEU A 13 -7.29 -27.60 -20.45
CA LEU A 13 -7.04 -26.75 -21.64
C LEU A 13 -8.19 -26.72 -22.65
N PHE A 14 -9.38 -27.21 -22.30
CA PHE A 14 -10.54 -27.25 -23.22
C PHE A 14 -11.82 -26.57 -22.71
N PHE A 15 -11.76 -25.81 -21.62
CA PHE A 15 -12.85 -24.94 -21.19
C PHE A 15 -12.30 -23.58 -20.77
N LEU A 16 -12.07 -22.71 -21.74
CA LEU A 16 -12.05 -21.24 -21.63
C LEU A 16 -11.98 -20.65 -23.04
N THR A 17 -12.99 -20.97 -23.86
CA THR A 17 -13.32 -20.11 -25.00
C THR A 17 -14.22 -18.99 -24.48
N PRO A 18 -13.81 -17.71 -24.55
CA PRO A 18 -14.77 -16.64 -24.40
C PRO A 18 -15.71 -16.71 -25.60
N LYS A 19 -17.00 -16.99 -25.36
CA LYS A 19 -18.06 -16.62 -26.30
C LYS A 19 -18.02 -15.10 -26.43
N VAL A 20 -17.32 -14.62 -27.46
CA VAL A 20 -17.47 -13.25 -27.95
C VAL A 20 -18.87 -13.19 -28.56
N SER A 21 -19.83 -12.69 -27.78
CA SER A 21 -21.08 -12.19 -28.33
C SER A 21 -20.75 -10.91 -29.10
N ALA A 22 -20.52 -11.03 -30.40
CA ALA A 22 -20.59 -9.90 -31.30
C ALA A 22 -22.05 -9.43 -31.32
N GLN A 23 -22.39 -8.47 -30.46
CA GLN A 23 -23.51 -7.58 -30.73
C GLN A 23 -23.08 -6.67 -31.88
N SER A 24 -23.41 -7.08 -33.10
CA SER A 24 -23.40 -6.21 -34.27
C SER A 24 -24.51 -5.17 -34.11
N ASN A 25 -24.22 -4.09 -33.40
CA ASN A 25 -24.91 -2.84 -33.68
C ASN A 25 -24.38 -2.33 -35.02
N ASN A 26 -25.07 -2.71 -36.09
CA ASN A 26 -24.97 -2.10 -37.40
C ASN A 26 -25.39 -0.63 -37.28
N PHE A 27 -24.45 0.23 -36.88
CA PHE A 27 -24.45 1.60 -37.36
C PHE A 27 -23.65 1.59 -38.65
N ILE A 28 -24.38 1.71 -39.76
CA ILE A 28 -23.85 1.99 -41.09
C ILE A 28 -23.07 3.30 -40.96
N ALA A 29 -21.74 3.19 -40.95
CA ALA A 29 -20.86 4.34 -40.87
C ALA A 29 -20.76 4.98 -42.25
N GLU A 30 -21.30 6.20 -42.39
CA GLU A 30 -20.77 7.19 -43.32
C GLU A 30 -19.26 7.32 -43.07
N GLY A 31 -18.47 7.47 -44.14
CA GLY A 31 -17.02 7.24 -44.15
C GLY A 31 -16.24 7.86 -42.97
N LYS A 32 -15.50 7.03 -42.23
CA LYS A 32 -14.64 7.46 -41.13
C LYS A 32 -13.46 8.29 -41.66
N ASN A 33 -13.35 9.53 -41.20
CA ASN A 33 -12.23 10.43 -41.48
C ASN A 33 -11.04 10.16 -40.53
N SER A 34 -10.35 9.04 -40.70
CA SER A 34 -9.16 8.67 -39.91
C SER A 34 -7.88 8.86 -40.73
N PHE A 35 -7.07 9.85 -40.38
CA PHE A 35 -5.87 10.24 -41.14
C PHE A 35 -4.58 9.82 -40.44
N ILE A 36 -3.59 9.38 -41.22
CA ILE A 36 -2.23 9.13 -40.75
C ILE A 36 -1.27 9.94 -41.61
N SER A 37 -0.38 10.69 -40.99
CA SER A 37 0.73 11.35 -41.68
C SER A 37 2.03 10.62 -41.36
N VAL A 38 2.68 10.08 -42.40
CA VAL A 38 4.02 9.52 -42.25
C VAL A 38 5.02 10.66 -42.37
N VAL A 39 5.81 10.89 -41.33
CA VAL A 39 6.73 12.03 -41.25
C VAL A 39 8.11 11.54 -40.84
N ASN A 40 9.15 11.88 -41.62
CA ASN A 40 10.52 11.51 -41.29
C ASN A 40 11.37 12.78 -41.14
N PRO A 41 11.78 13.14 -39.90
CA PRO A 41 12.77 14.19 -39.67
C PRO A 41 14.17 13.77 -40.15
N VAL A 42 14.83 14.66 -40.87
CA VAL A 42 16.14 14.41 -41.50
C VAL A 42 17.17 15.39 -40.94
N ARG A 43 18.13 14.86 -40.20
CA ARG A 43 19.33 15.55 -39.68
C ARG A 43 20.53 15.32 -40.61
N GLY A 44 21.39 16.33 -40.72
CA GLY A 44 22.62 16.28 -41.51
C GLY A 44 23.85 15.97 -40.66
N TYR A 45 25.00 16.51 -41.06
CA TYR A 45 26.29 16.23 -40.41
C TYR A 45 26.53 17.03 -39.12
N ASP A 46 25.77 18.11 -38.87
CA ASP A 46 25.89 18.83 -37.60
C ASP A 46 25.47 17.90 -36.45
N PHE A 47 26.34 17.78 -35.44
CA PHE A 47 26.15 16.89 -34.27
C PHE A 47 26.00 15.40 -34.62
N TRP A 48 26.48 14.94 -35.77
CA TRP A 48 26.38 13.53 -36.14
C TRP A 48 27.37 12.65 -35.36
N GLU A 49 26.85 11.78 -34.49
CA GLU A 49 27.67 10.95 -33.59
C GLU A 49 27.72 9.45 -33.98
N GLN A 50 26.90 9.01 -34.95
CA GLN A 50 26.86 7.60 -35.37
C GLN A 50 28.10 7.22 -36.17
N LYS A 51 28.94 6.33 -35.63
CA LYS A 51 30.21 5.91 -36.27
C LYS A 51 30.02 4.96 -37.45
N ASP A 52 28.98 4.12 -37.39
CA ASP A 52 28.76 3.03 -38.35
C ASP A 52 27.68 3.34 -39.39
N GLN A 53 27.22 4.60 -39.46
CA GLN A 53 26.14 5.04 -40.35
C GLN A 53 26.34 6.50 -40.76
N ASN A 54 26.13 6.82 -42.03
CA ASN A 54 26.04 8.20 -42.52
C ASN A 54 24.58 8.70 -42.48
N PRO A 55 24.34 10.03 -42.44
CA PRO A 55 22.99 10.59 -42.46
C PRO A 55 22.09 10.10 -43.61
N LEU A 56 22.70 9.79 -44.76
CA LEU A 56 22.02 9.30 -45.96
C LEU A 56 21.50 7.85 -45.85
N ASP A 57 22.14 7.00 -45.05
CA ASP A 57 21.88 5.55 -45.07
C ASP A 57 20.46 5.22 -44.55
N ALA A 58 20.04 5.87 -43.47
CA ALA A 58 18.68 5.74 -42.93
C ALA A 58 17.63 6.32 -43.90
N VAL A 59 17.90 7.50 -44.48
CA VAL A 59 17.01 8.16 -45.45
C VAL A 59 16.75 7.26 -46.67
N LYS A 60 17.79 6.63 -47.21
CA LYS A 60 17.67 5.65 -48.30
C LYS A 60 16.81 4.45 -47.89
N GLY A 61 17.06 3.89 -46.71
CA GLY A 61 16.31 2.74 -46.22
C GLY A 61 14.83 3.04 -45.99
N GLU A 62 14.52 4.20 -45.40
CA GLU A 62 13.16 4.70 -45.21
C GLU A 62 12.47 4.94 -46.57
N ALA A 63 13.14 5.62 -47.50
CA ALA A 63 12.64 5.88 -48.85
C ALA A 63 12.36 4.58 -49.63
N GLN A 64 13.20 3.56 -49.48
CA GLN A 64 12.99 2.23 -50.07
C GLN A 64 11.75 1.54 -49.50
N ILE A 65 11.59 1.53 -48.17
CA ILE A 65 10.42 0.94 -47.51
C ILE A 65 9.14 1.67 -47.93
N LEU A 66 9.14 3.01 -47.94
CA LEU A 66 7.98 3.79 -48.38
C LEU A 66 7.62 3.53 -49.85
N SER A 67 8.63 3.37 -50.72
CA SER A 67 8.44 2.99 -52.13
C SER A 67 7.83 1.60 -52.26
N GLN A 68 8.30 0.63 -51.47
CA GLN A 68 7.80 -0.74 -51.46
C GLN A 68 6.29 -0.81 -51.18
N PHE A 69 5.79 0.04 -50.29
CA PHE A 69 4.39 0.05 -49.87
C PHE A 69 3.52 1.14 -50.53
N ASN A 70 4.09 1.91 -51.48
CA ASN A 70 3.41 3.03 -52.16
C ASN A 70 2.75 4.02 -51.18
N ILE A 71 3.53 4.44 -50.18
CA ILE A 71 3.12 5.41 -49.16
C ILE A 71 3.87 6.72 -49.40
N ASN A 72 3.12 7.83 -49.41
CA ASN A 72 3.69 9.17 -49.43
C ASN A 72 4.01 9.63 -48.02
N ALA A 73 5.13 10.33 -47.86
CA ALA A 73 5.58 10.87 -46.58
C ALA A 73 5.80 12.39 -46.64
N THR A 74 6.00 12.99 -45.48
CA THR A 74 6.52 14.34 -45.31
C THR A 74 7.95 14.25 -44.79
N TRP A 75 8.92 14.77 -45.54
CA TRP A 75 10.30 14.87 -45.10
C TRP A 75 10.53 16.23 -44.45
N LEU A 76 10.83 16.25 -43.15
CA LEU A 76 11.17 17.49 -42.44
C LEU A 76 12.69 17.64 -42.45
N ILE A 77 13.18 18.58 -43.25
CA ILE A 77 14.60 18.70 -43.60
C ILE A 77 15.26 19.74 -42.70
N ARG A 78 16.27 19.35 -41.91
CA ARG A 78 17.05 20.28 -41.09
C ARG A 78 17.94 21.16 -41.96
N PHE A 79 18.27 22.35 -41.49
CA PHE A 79 19.00 23.35 -42.27
C PHE A 79 20.32 22.85 -42.86
N ASP A 80 21.13 22.12 -42.08
CA ASP A 80 22.41 21.56 -42.52
C ASP A 80 22.29 20.49 -43.62
N VAL A 81 21.10 19.91 -43.81
CA VAL A 81 20.80 18.97 -44.90
C VAL A 81 20.54 19.70 -46.22
N LEU A 82 20.07 20.96 -46.19
CA LEU A 82 19.81 21.75 -47.39
C LEU A 82 21.06 21.96 -48.24
N GLY A 83 22.25 21.95 -47.62
CA GLY A 83 23.54 21.98 -48.33
C GLY A 83 24.03 20.62 -48.86
N ASN A 84 23.39 19.51 -48.49
CA ASN A 84 23.83 18.15 -48.84
C ASN A 84 23.11 17.62 -50.09
N GLN A 85 23.76 17.75 -51.25
CA GLN A 85 23.19 17.33 -52.53
C GLN A 85 22.78 15.84 -52.56
N SER A 86 23.52 14.94 -51.92
CA SER A 86 23.21 13.50 -51.96
C SER A 86 21.89 13.17 -51.24
N ILE A 87 21.64 13.79 -50.09
CA ILE A 87 20.38 13.60 -49.33
C ILE A 87 19.22 14.29 -50.04
N ILE A 88 19.43 15.51 -50.54
CA ILE A 88 18.40 16.25 -51.27
C ILE A 88 17.99 15.53 -52.55
N SER A 89 18.94 14.95 -53.30
CA SER A 89 18.62 14.14 -54.48
C SER A 89 17.79 12.91 -54.12
N GLU A 90 18.12 12.19 -53.03
CA GLU A 90 17.35 11.02 -52.58
C GLU A 90 15.89 11.38 -52.25
N ILE A 91 15.69 12.45 -51.47
CA ILE A 91 14.35 12.94 -51.11
C ILE A 91 13.59 13.46 -52.34
N SER A 92 14.28 14.12 -53.26
CA SER A 92 13.68 14.70 -54.47
C SER A 92 13.25 13.64 -55.47
N ASN A 93 13.88 12.46 -55.51
CA ASN A 93 13.46 11.34 -56.35
C ASN A 93 12.03 10.86 -56.03
N ARG A 94 11.54 11.13 -54.82
CA ARG A 94 10.17 10.83 -54.40
C ARG A 94 9.26 12.04 -54.62
N ASN A 95 8.91 12.31 -55.88
CA ASN A 95 8.16 13.52 -56.29
C ASN A 95 6.81 13.71 -55.57
N SER A 96 6.14 12.63 -55.18
CA SER A 96 4.83 12.65 -54.50
C SER A 96 4.90 12.94 -52.99
N ASP A 97 6.10 12.90 -52.41
CA ASP A 97 6.31 13.22 -51.00
C ASP A 97 6.36 14.74 -50.78
N GLU A 98 5.87 15.17 -49.63
CA GLU A 98 6.00 16.55 -49.18
C GLU A 98 7.41 16.82 -48.65
N LYS A 99 7.91 18.03 -48.90
CA LYS A 99 9.16 18.54 -48.31
C LYS A 99 8.82 19.72 -47.39
N GLY A 100 9.31 19.66 -46.17
CA GLY A 100 9.15 20.70 -45.15
C GLY A 100 10.48 20.98 -44.43
N LEU A 101 10.46 21.90 -43.48
CA LEU A 101 11.63 22.27 -42.68
C LEU A 101 11.58 21.66 -41.28
N PHE A 102 12.71 21.15 -40.80
CA PHE A 102 12.92 20.78 -39.40
C PHE A 102 13.73 21.88 -38.70
N LEU A 103 13.06 22.64 -37.82
CA LEU A 103 13.57 23.85 -37.18
C LEU A 103 14.34 23.52 -35.89
N GLU A 104 15.37 22.69 -36.03
CA GLU A 104 16.35 22.39 -34.98
C GLU A 104 17.61 23.21 -35.24
N VAL A 105 17.93 24.14 -34.34
CA VAL A 105 19.01 25.12 -34.53
C VAL A 105 20.37 24.46 -34.46
N THR A 106 21.20 24.69 -35.48
CA THR A 106 22.57 24.16 -35.59
C THR A 106 23.59 25.28 -35.77
N PRO A 107 24.90 25.01 -35.62
CA PRO A 107 25.95 26.00 -35.84
C PRO A 107 25.94 26.47 -37.29
N THR A 108 25.79 25.56 -38.26
CA THR A 108 25.69 25.90 -39.69
C THR A 108 24.52 26.83 -39.97
N TRP A 109 23.36 26.58 -39.35
CA TRP A 109 22.19 27.45 -39.52
C TRP A 109 22.40 28.84 -38.90
N SER A 110 22.97 28.88 -37.69
CA SER A 110 23.19 30.13 -36.96
C SER A 110 24.21 31.02 -37.68
N GLU A 111 25.29 30.43 -38.19
CA GLU A 111 26.33 31.13 -38.95
C GLU A 111 25.76 31.77 -40.21
N GLU A 112 25.01 31.03 -41.02
CA GLU A 112 24.38 31.56 -42.25
C GLU A 112 23.32 32.64 -41.94
N ALA A 113 22.63 32.53 -40.80
CA ALA A 113 21.66 33.54 -40.36
C ALA A 113 22.30 34.81 -39.78
N GLY A 114 23.62 34.82 -39.55
CA GLY A 114 24.29 35.90 -38.82
C GLY A 114 23.88 36.00 -37.35
N VAL A 115 23.59 34.85 -36.73
CA VAL A 115 23.18 34.70 -35.32
C VAL A 115 24.24 33.89 -34.56
N THR A 116 24.53 34.25 -33.32
CA THR A 116 25.50 33.50 -32.50
C THR A 116 24.87 32.20 -32.01
N TYR A 117 25.49 31.05 -32.30
CA TYR A 117 25.00 29.76 -31.80
C TYR A 117 25.13 29.66 -30.27
N HIS A 118 24.01 29.43 -29.58
CA HIS A 118 23.97 29.29 -28.13
C HIS A 118 24.32 27.87 -27.70
N LYS A 119 25.60 27.61 -27.39
CA LYS A 119 26.06 26.28 -26.97
C LYS A 119 25.75 26.00 -25.48
N SER A 120 24.81 25.10 -25.22
CA SER A 120 24.58 24.53 -23.88
C SER A 120 25.47 23.30 -23.59
N GLU A 121 25.31 22.69 -22.41
CA GLU A 121 26.01 21.46 -21.99
C GLU A 121 25.84 20.29 -22.98
N SER A 122 24.68 20.22 -23.63
CA SER A 122 24.44 19.33 -24.75
C SER A 122 23.66 20.04 -25.84
N TRP A 123 23.87 19.61 -27.09
CA TRP A 123 23.28 20.25 -28.26
C TRP A 123 21.75 20.09 -28.30
N HIS A 124 21.19 19.02 -27.71
CA HIS A 124 19.74 18.76 -27.69
C HIS A 124 18.96 19.55 -26.63
N LYS A 125 19.63 20.34 -25.77
CA LYS A 125 18.94 21.20 -24.81
C LYS A 125 18.16 22.31 -25.54
N ALA A 126 17.00 22.66 -25.00
CA ALA A 126 16.09 23.65 -25.60
C ALA A 126 16.76 25.00 -25.88
N GLY A 127 17.60 25.51 -24.97
CA GLY A 127 18.33 26.76 -25.17
C GLY A 127 19.30 26.79 -26.36
N SER A 128 19.75 25.62 -26.83
CA SER A 128 20.61 25.52 -28.03
C SER A 128 19.82 25.19 -29.30
N ALA A 129 18.91 24.21 -29.19
CA ALA A 129 18.27 23.55 -30.33
C ALA A 129 16.94 24.19 -30.75
N PHE A 130 16.25 24.92 -29.88
CA PHE A 130 14.92 25.46 -30.18
C PHE A 130 15.01 26.95 -30.50
N LEU A 131 14.09 27.44 -31.34
CA LEU A 131 13.96 28.87 -31.59
C LEU A 131 13.74 29.68 -30.31
N THR A 132 13.07 29.10 -29.30
CA THR A 132 12.88 29.72 -27.98
C THR A 132 14.18 30.02 -27.23
N GLY A 133 15.30 29.37 -27.60
CA GLY A 133 16.63 29.65 -27.06
C GLY A 133 17.27 30.94 -27.57
N TYR A 134 16.64 31.62 -28.52
CA TYR A 134 17.12 32.82 -29.19
C TYR A 134 16.16 34.00 -28.97
N GLU A 135 16.67 35.23 -29.06
CA GLU A 135 15.83 36.43 -28.98
C GLU A 135 14.94 36.57 -30.23
N ARG A 136 13.87 37.36 -30.15
CA ARG A 136 12.88 37.44 -31.24
C ARG A 136 13.47 37.84 -32.59
N ASP A 137 14.37 38.82 -32.61
CA ASP A 137 15.03 39.26 -33.84
C ASP A 137 15.99 38.19 -34.39
N GLU A 138 16.63 37.41 -33.52
CA GLU A 138 17.43 36.24 -33.89
C GLU A 138 16.56 35.11 -34.45
N ARG A 139 15.40 34.83 -33.83
CA ARG A 139 14.40 33.88 -34.34
C ARG A 139 13.98 34.25 -35.76
N GLU A 140 13.68 35.52 -36.01
CA GLU A 140 13.30 36.01 -37.33
C GLU A 140 14.40 35.81 -38.37
N LYS A 141 15.66 36.14 -38.04
CA LYS A 141 16.82 35.91 -38.93
C LYS A 141 17.02 34.43 -39.25
N LEU A 142 16.94 33.56 -38.24
CA LEU A 142 17.03 32.11 -38.39
C LEU A 142 15.92 31.60 -39.31
N ILE A 143 14.67 31.98 -39.04
CA ILE A 143 13.52 31.59 -39.88
C ILE A 143 13.72 32.09 -41.31
N ASP A 144 14.10 33.36 -41.49
CA ASP A 144 14.26 33.96 -42.80
C ASP A 144 15.33 33.26 -43.65
N SER A 145 16.47 32.90 -43.04
CA SER A 145 17.55 32.18 -43.71
C SER A 145 17.11 30.77 -44.11
N ALA A 146 16.43 30.03 -43.23
CA ALA A 146 15.93 28.69 -43.50
C ALA A 146 14.90 28.68 -44.64
N PHE A 147 13.95 29.61 -44.62
CA PHE A 147 12.92 29.68 -45.66
C PHE A 147 13.48 30.16 -47.01
N SER A 148 14.43 31.09 -46.99
CA SER A 148 15.11 31.53 -48.22
C SER A 148 15.91 30.40 -48.85
N LYS A 149 16.68 29.65 -48.04
CA LYS A 149 17.46 28.51 -48.52
C LYS A 149 16.57 27.38 -49.03
N PHE A 150 15.47 27.10 -48.33
CA PHE A 150 14.48 26.12 -48.78
C PHE A 150 13.90 26.48 -50.16
N LYS A 151 13.52 27.76 -50.36
CA LYS A 151 12.98 28.24 -51.64
C LYS A 151 14.02 28.21 -52.76
N GLU A 152 15.29 28.49 -52.47
CA GLU A 152 16.39 28.36 -53.43
C GLU A 152 16.48 26.93 -53.99
N ILE A 153 16.31 25.92 -53.14
CA ILE A 153 16.47 24.50 -53.50
C ILE A 153 15.20 23.93 -54.14
N PHE A 154 14.03 24.20 -53.58
CA PHE A 154 12.77 23.56 -53.97
C PHE A 154 11.84 24.46 -54.80
N GLY A 155 12.21 25.72 -55.02
CA GLY A 155 11.45 26.69 -55.83
C GLY A 155 10.22 27.30 -55.14
N ALA A 156 9.84 26.83 -53.95
CA ALA A 156 8.70 27.32 -53.18
C ALA A 156 9.01 27.32 -51.68
N TYR A 157 8.28 28.13 -50.90
CA TYR A 157 8.36 28.07 -49.43
C TYR A 157 7.65 26.80 -48.90
N PRO A 158 8.13 26.22 -47.78
CA PRO A 158 7.51 25.03 -47.21
C PRO A 158 6.12 25.34 -46.67
N LYS A 159 5.21 24.36 -46.74
CA LYS A 159 3.88 24.44 -46.12
C LYS A 159 3.83 23.84 -44.73
N SER A 160 4.66 22.83 -44.49
CA SER A 160 4.84 22.17 -43.20
C SER A 160 6.21 22.49 -42.61
N VAL A 161 6.23 22.79 -41.32
CA VAL A 161 7.44 22.87 -40.51
C VAL A 161 7.32 21.91 -39.33
N GLY A 162 8.44 21.55 -38.71
CA GLY A 162 8.39 20.85 -37.43
C GLY A 162 9.61 21.12 -36.56
N ALA A 163 9.45 20.94 -35.26
CA ALA A 163 10.51 20.97 -34.27
C ALA A 163 10.03 20.19 -33.04
N TRP A 164 10.89 20.03 -32.03
CA TRP A 164 10.44 19.52 -30.74
C TRP A 164 9.46 20.49 -30.07
N TRP A 165 9.71 21.80 -30.17
CA TRP A 165 8.77 22.85 -29.78
C TRP A 165 8.91 24.07 -30.69
N ILE A 166 7.78 24.71 -31.03
CA ILE A 166 7.75 25.99 -31.76
C ILE A 166 6.81 26.91 -30.99
N ASP A 167 7.33 28.06 -30.58
CA ASP A 167 6.57 29.06 -29.82
C ASP A 167 5.57 29.82 -30.71
N SER A 168 4.55 30.39 -30.06
CA SER A 168 3.45 31.12 -30.71
C SER A 168 3.93 32.33 -31.52
N TYR A 169 4.99 33.01 -31.06
CA TYR A 169 5.58 34.13 -31.80
C TYR A 169 6.16 33.67 -33.13
N SER A 170 7.03 32.65 -33.09
CA SER A 170 7.63 32.05 -34.29
C SER A 170 6.57 31.49 -35.25
N LEU A 171 5.55 30.80 -34.74
CA LEU A 171 4.42 30.30 -35.54
C LEU A 171 3.69 31.43 -36.27
N ASN A 172 3.33 32.50 -35.55
CA ASN A 172 2.63 33.64 -36.11
C ASN A 172 3.47 34.41 -37.15
N TYR A 173 4.78 34.54 -36.91
CA TYR A 173 5.71 35.14 -37.87
C TYR A 173 5.80 34.34 -39.17
N MET A 174 6.02 33.02 -39.07
CA MET A 174 6.07 32.12 -40.23
C MET A 174 4.73 32.09 -40.99
N GLN A 175 3.61 32.12 -40.27
CA GLN A 175 2.28 32.16 -40.87
C GLN A 175 2.10 33.42 -41.73
N LYS A 176 2.39 34.59 -41.17
CA LYS A 176 2.14 35.88 -41.84
C LYS A 176 3.09 36.14 -43.01
N LYS A 177 4.37 35.78 -42.85
CA LYS A 177 5.39 36.08 -43.85
C LYS A 177 5.49 35.02 -44.95
N TYR A 178 5.37 33.74 -44.58
CA TYR A 178 5.63 32.62 -45.49
C TYR A 178 4.39 31.75 -45.80
N GLY A 179 3.30 31.92 -45.05
CA GLY A 179 2.04 31.21 -45.32
C GLY A 179 2.14 29.70 -45.09
N ILE A 180 2.85 29.28 -44.03
CA ILE A 180 2.81 27.89 -43.55
C ILE A 180 1.39 27.54 -43.07
N THR A 181 0.99 26.28 -43.22
CA THR A 181 -0.36 25.81 -42.88
C THR A 181 -0.38 24.82 -41.73
N THR A 182 0.77 24.22 -41.40
CA THR A 182 0.88 23.23 -40.32
C THR A 182 2.26 23.23 -39.69
N ALA A 183 2.28 22.87 -38.41
CA ALA A 183 3.48 22.72 -37.61
C ALA A 183 3.43 21.41 -36.80
N LEU A 184 4.50 20.63 -36.86
CA LEU A 184 4.69 19.43 -36.05
C LEU A 184 5.50 19.80 -34.80
N ILE A 185 4.94 19.56 -33.62
CA ILE A 185 5.62 19.73 -32.33
C ILE A 185 5.62 18.41 -31.57
N VAL A 186 6.36 18.30 -30.47
CA VAL A 186 6.30 17.09 -29.64
C VAL A 186 4.92 16.94 -28.98
N ALA A 187 4.45 15.71 -28.78
CA ALA A 187 3.24 15.41 -28.03
C ALA A 187 3.42 15.71 -26.54
N ASP A 188 2.31 15.85 -25.80
CA ASP A 188 2.31 16.10 -24.35
C ASP A 188 3.25 15.11 -23.64
N GLN A 189 4.35 15.61 -23.06
CA GLN A 189 5.37 14.81 -22.39
C GLN A 189 5.90 15.52 -21.16
N TYR A 190 6.03 14.76 -20.08
CA TYR A 190 6.55 15.30 -18.83
C TYR A 190 8.08 15.40 -18.86
N THR A 191 8.78 14.36 -19.33
CA THR A 191 10.24 14.40 -19.56
C THR A 191 10.72 13.21 -20.40
N THR A 192 11.51 13.48 -21.42
CA THR A 192 12.27 12.47 -22.20
C THR A 192 13.72 12.92 -22.37
N ASP A 193 13.91 14.14 -22.90
CA ASP A 193 15.22 14.71 -23.25
C ASP A 193 15.56 15.97 -22.43
N ASN A 194 15.15 15.99 -21.15
CA ASN A 194 15.36 17.11 -20.21
C ASN A 194 14.63 18.42 -20.55
N TYR A 195 13.50 18.34 -21.26
CA TYR A 195 12.53 19.44 -21.39
C TYR A 195 11.11 18.91 -21.19
N GLN A 196 10.19 19.79 -20.78
CA GLN A 196 8.81 19.45 -20.42
C GLN A 196 7.82 20.23 -21.28
N ILE A 197 7.04 19.52 -22.09
CA ILE A 197 5.95 20.07 -22.90
C ILE A 197 4.65 19.46 -22.38
N TRP A 198 4.01 20.16 -21.45
CA TRP A 198 2.97 19.57 -20.62
C TRP A 198 1.81 20.53 -20.43
N GLY A 199 0.62 20.13 -20.88
CA GLY A 199 -0.60 20.92 -20.75
C GLY A 199 -1.35 21.17 -22.06
N GLN A 200 -0.85 20.76 -23.22
CA GLN A 200 -1.53 20.97 -24.51
C GLN A 200 -2.65 19.96 -24.76
N TYR A 201 -3.30 20.00 -25.93
CA TYR A 201 -4.15 18.88 -26.33
C TYR A 201 -3.38 17.56 -26.28
N PHE A 202 -3.97 16.52 -25.71
CA PHE A 202 -3.34 15.22 -25.58
C PHE A 202 -3.32 14.50 -26.94
N SER A 203 -2.19 14.55 -27.65
CA SER A 203 -1.95 13.83 -28.91
C SER A 203 -2.98 14.07 -30.03
N THR A 204 -3.61 15.26 -30.06
CA THR A 204 -4.63 15.61 -31.08
C THR A 204 -4.37 16.98 -31.72
N PRO A 205 -4.76 17.19 -33.00
CA PRO A 205 -4.51 18.47 -33.68
C PRO A 205 -5.38 19.63 -33.23
N TYR A 206 -4.81 20.84 -33.20
CA TYR A 206 -5.51 22.08 -32.81
C TYR A 206 -4.94 23.33 -33.49
N TYR A 207 -5.64 24.46 -33.40
CA TYR A 207 -5.15 25.79 -33.75
C TYR A 207 -4.60 26.46 -32.49
N PRO A 208 -3.35 26.93 -32.47
CA PRO A 208 -2.75 27.54 -31.30
C PRO A 208 -3.18 29.00 -31.13
N SER A 209 -3.08 29.50 -29.89
CA SER A 209 -3.26 30.91 -29.55
C SER A 209 -2.05 31.75 -29.98
N LYS A 210 -2.29 33.03 -30.28
CA LYS A 210 -1.26 34.04 -30.62
C LYS A 210 -0.23 34.30 -29.52
N ASN A 211 -0.57 34.01 -28.27
CA ASN A 211 0.28 34.32 -27.11
C ASN A 211 0.91 33.08 -26.47
N ASN A 212 0.37 31.88 -26.75
CA ASN A 212 0.83 30.64 -26.13
C ASN A 212 0.51 29.44 -27.03
N ALA A 213 1.55 28.76 -27.52
CA ALA A 213 1.36 27.65 -28.45
C ALA A 213 0.79 26.40 -27.77
N LEU A 214 0.93 26.23 -26.44
CA LEU A 214 0.30 25.12 -25.70
C LEU A 214 -1.22 25.25 -25.67
N HIS A 215 -1.74 26.47 -25.78
CA HIS A 215 -3.15 26.74 -25.62
C HIS A 215 -3.85 26.69 -26.99
N PRO A 216 -4.94 25.92 -27.14
CA PRO A 216 -5.82 26.08 -28.27
C PRO A 216 -6.41 27.50 -28.28
N ALA A 217 -6.60 28.05 -29.48
CA ALA A 217 -7.25 29.34 -29.63
C ALA A 217 -8.71 29.26 -29.18
N SER A 218 -9.10 30.09 -28.22
CA SER A 218 -10.46 30.15 -27.68
C SER A 218 -11.33 31.21 -28.38
N THR A 219 -10.72 32.07 -29.20
CA THR A 219 -11.38 33.11 -30.02
C THR A 219 -10.76 33.19 -31.42
N LEU A 220 -11.53 33.66 -32.41
CA LEU A 220 -11.02 33.79 -33.78
C LEU A 220 -9.94 34.87 -33.89
N GLU A 221 -10.01 35.90 -33.05
CA GLU A 221 -9.01 36.98 -33.01
C GLU A 221 -7.67 36.45 -32.53
N ASN A 222 -7.64 35.59 -31.51
CA ASN A 222 -6.40 35.03 -30.97
C ASN A 222 -5.93 33.75 -31.69
N LYS A 223 -6.62 33.33 -32.75
CA LYS A 223 -6.23 32.16 -33.54
C LYS A 223 -5.02 32.46 -34.42
N ILE A 224 -3.99 31.60 -34.35
CA ILE A 224 -3.02 31.45 -35.44
C ILE A 224 -3.60 30.39 -36.40
N PRO A 225 -3.82 30.70 -37.70
CA PRO A 225 -4.40 29.76 -38.66
C PRO A 225 -3.37 28.73 -39.15
N ILE A 226 -2.72 28.04 -38.21
CA ILE A 226 -1.81 26.91 -38.41
C ILE A 226 -2.39 25.71 -37.66
N VAL A 227 -2.45 24.56 -38.31
CA VAL A 227 -2.80 23.30 -37.64
C VAL A 227 -1.58 22.76 -36.92
N ILE A 228 -1.63 22.64 -35.61
CA ILE A 228 -0.63 21.96 -34.81
C ILE A 228 -0.87 20.45 -34.91
N THR A 229 0.17 19.70 -35.19
CA THR A 229 0.22 18.22 -35.17
C THR A 229 1.29 17.76 -34.20
N GLN A 230 1.21 16.52 -33.71
CA GLN A 230 2.02 16.08 -32.56
C GLN A 230 2.85 14.81 -32.84
N TRP A 231 4.13 14.86 -32.43
CA TRP A 231 5.13 13.80 -32.52
C TRP A 231 5.61 13.35 -31.12
N ALA A 232 5.67 12.09 -30.73
CA ALA A 232 4.92 10.96 -31.22
C ALA A 232 3.75 10.77 -30.27
N ALA A 233 2.55 10.56 -30.82
CA ALA A 233 1.35 10.39 -30.01
C ALA A 233 1.55 9.37 -28.89
N ARG A 234 1.08 9.73 -27.70
CA ARG A 234 1.34 9.00 -26.46
C ARG A 234 0.27 7.94 -26.19
N ASP A 235 0.61 6.92 -25.43
CA ASP A 235 -0.36 5.97 -24.87
C ASP A 235 -1.27 6.68 -23.87
N PRO A 236 -2.58 6.82 -24.14
CA PRO A 236 -3.47 7.57 -23.25
C PRO A 236 -3.58 7.01 -21.83
N VAL A 237 -3.24 5.74 -21.63
CA VAL A 237 -3.35 5.02 -20.35
C VAL A 237 -2.03 5.03 -19.60
N ASN A 238 -0.93 4.70 -20.28
CA ASN A 238 0.34 4.38 -19.62
C ASN A 238 1.35 5.54 -19.62
N SER A 239 1.17 6.56 -20.46
CA SER A 239 2.16 7.65 -20.59
C SER A 239 2.03 8.79 -19.58
N TYR A 240 0.90 8.87 -18.88
CA TYR A 240 0.63 9.97 -17.93
C TYR A 240 1.34 9.74 -16.58
N GLY A 241 2.61 10.15 -16.51
CA GLY A 241 3.50 10.03 -15.34
C GLY A 241 4.67 11.02 -15.36
N ASN A 242 5.56 10.96 -14.35
CA ASN A 242 6.60 11.97 -14.12
C ASN A 242 8.01 11.56 -14.61
N GLY A 243 8.14 10.42 -15.30
CA GLY A 243 9.43 9.87 -15.71
C GLY A 243 9.55 9.64 -17.21
N VAL A 244 10.79 9.35 -17.63
CA VAL A 244 11.13 8.91 -18.99
C VAL A 244 10.47 7.56 -19.30
N PHE A 245 10.36 6.69 -18.30
CA PHE A 245 9.71 5.40 -18.46
C PHE A 245 8.25 5.55 -18.90
N GLU A 246 7.47 6.41 -18.26
CA GLU A 246 6.10 6.68 -18.67
C GLU A 246 6.04 7.44 -20.00
N SER A 247 6.86 8.49 -20.17
CA SER A 247 6.82 9.35 -21.37
C SER A 247 7.14 8.58 -22.67
N THR A 248 7.84 7.45 -22.59
CA THR A 248 8.18 6.57 -23.73
C THR A 248 7.13 5.49 -24.03
N PHE A 249 5.97 5.49 -23.37
CA PHE A 249 4.80 4.80 -23.92
C PHE A 249 4.22 5.63 -25.06
N SER A 250 4.76 5.44 -26.26
CA SER A 250 4.40 6.22 -27.46
C SER A 250 4.31 5.36 -28.71
N ILE A 251 3.84 5.94 -29.82
CA ILE A 251 3.79 5.30 -31.14
C ILE A 251 5.17 5.18 -31.82
N GLN A 252 6.22 5.84 -31.29
CA GLN A 252 7.54 5.87 -31.90
C GLN A 252 8.31 4.57 -31.66
N ALA A 253 8.89 3.99 -32.71
CA ALA A 253 9.50 2.66 -32.67
C ALA A 253 10.59 2.51 -31.61
N ASN A 254 11.50 3.48 -31.50
CA ASN A 254 12.58 3.43 -30.51
C ASN A 254 12.07 3.48 -29.06
N ASP A 255 10.99 4.20 -28.79
CA ASP A 255 10.47 4.37 -27.44
C ASP A 255 9.98 3.02 -26.87
N TYR A 256 9.04 2.36 -27.57
CA TYR A 256 8.46 1.12 -27.05
C TYR A 256 9.36 -0.10 -27.19
N LEU A 257 10.30 -0.12 -28.14
CA LEU A 257 11.30 -1.18 -28.24
C LEU A 257 12.33 -1.10 -27.11
N ASP A 258 12.90 0.09 -26.87
CA ASP A 258 14.05 0.22 -26.00
C ASP A 258 13.69 0.30 -24.53
N PHE A 259 12.57 0.95 -24.19
CA PHE A 259 12.17 1.17 -22.80
C PHE A 259 11.19 0.13 -22.28
N HIS A 260 10.43 -0.52 -23.18
CA HIS A 260 9.30 -1.38 -22.79
C HIS A 260 9.37 -2.81 -23.31
N ASN A 261 10.32 -3.12 -24.21
CA ASN A 261 10.44 -4.42 -24.87
C ASN A 261 9.10 -4.86 -25.52
N LEU A 262 8.42 -3.90 -26.14
CA LEU A 262 7.16 -4.08 -26.89
C LEU A 262 7.45 -4.16 -28.40
N ASP A 263 6.45 -4.49 -29.19
CA ASP A 263 6.59 -4.79 -30.62
C ASP A 263 5.46 -4.17 -31.46
N THR A 264 5.41 -4.53 -32.75
CA THR A 264 4.36 -4.08 -33.68
C THR A 264 2.93 -4.35 -33.18
N SER A 265 2.73 -5.36 -32.33
CA SER A 265 1.41 -5.65 -31.74
C SER A 265 0.94 -4.51 -30.84
N TYR A 266 1.86 -3.92 -30.06
CA TYR A 266 1.57 -2.74 -29.26
C TYR A 266 1.29 -1.52 -30.15
N PHE A 267 2.13 -1.26 -31.16
CA PHE A 267 1.92 -0.20 -32.14
C PHE A 267 0.54 -0.31 -32.80
N SER A 268 0.14 -1.50 -33.25
CA SER A 268 -1.15 -1.74 -33.91
C SER A 268 -2.34 -1.45 -32.98
N ARG A 269 -2.24 -1.84 -31.70
CA ARG A 269 -3.28 -1.51 -30.70
C ARG A 269 -3.36 -0.01 -30.42
N LEU A 270 -2.22 0.66 -30.31
CA LEU A 270 -2.19 2.11 -30.08
C LEU A 270 -2.72 2.89 -31.30
N LEU A 271 -2.35 2.47 -32.51
CA LEU A 271 -2.91 2.97 -33.76
C LEU A 271 -4.44 2.83 -33.79
N ASP A 272 -4.97 1.67 -33.38
CA ASP A 272 -6.41 1.42 -33.32
C ASP A 272 -7.11 2.27 -32.26
N ILE A 273 -6.48 2.56 -31.12
CA ILE A 273 -7.02 3.51 -30.13
C ILE A 273 -7.26 4.86 -30.79
N TYR A 274 -6.30 5.43 -31.51
CA TYR A 274 -6.48 6.74 -32.12
C TYR A 274 -7.42 6.74 -33.33
N THR A 275 -7.36 5.70 -34.17
CA THR A 275 -8.11 5.67 -35.45
C THR A 275 -9.56 5.21 -35.30
N ASN A 276 -9.94 4.59 -34.18
CA ASN A 276 -11.30 4.09 -33.93
C ASN A 276 -12.05 4.87 -32.84
N GLN A 277 -12.04 6.21 -32.90
CA GLN A 277 -12.82 7.06 -32.00
C GLN A 277 -14.20 7.40 -32.60
N PRO A 278 -15.30 6.72 -32.22
CA PRO A 278 -16.59 6.86 -32.89
C PRO A 278 -17.30 8.18 -32.62
N LEU A 279 -16.90 8.92 -31.58
CA LEU A 279 -17.52 10.19 -31.19
C LEU A 279 -16.79 11.42 -31.75
N ASN A 280 -15.63 11.23 -32.38
CA ASN A 280 -14.87 12.29 -33.02
C ASN A 280 -15.29 12.49 -34.47
N LYS A 281 -15.23 13.73 -34.94
CA LYS A 281 -15.47 14.07 -36.36
C LYS A 281 -14.33 13.61 -37.28
N PHE A 282 -13.13 13.42 -36.71
CA PHE A 282 -11.96 12.88 -37.37
C PHE A 282 -10.96 12.35 -36.36
N SER A 283 -9.98 11.59 -36.83
CA SER A 283 -8.78 11.23 -36.09
C SER A 283 -7.53 11.56 -36.90
N HIS A 284 -6.44 11.91 -36.24
CA HIS A 284 -5.13 12.11 -36.89
C HIS A 284 -4.01 11.57 -36.01
N LEU A 285 -3.01 10.96 -36.65
CA LEU A 285 -1.80 10.48 -36.00
C LEU A 285 -0.59 10.77 -36.88
N VAL A 286 0.55 11.00 -36.26
CA VAL A 286 1.84 11.06 -36.93
C VAL A 286 2.62 9.79 -36.60
N VAL A 287 3.14 9.12 -37.63
CA VAL A 287 4.00 7.93 -37.52
C VAL A 287 5.28 8.19 -38.29
N GLY A 288 6.42 7.79 -37.75
CA GLY A 288 7.68 7.94 -38.46
C GLY A 288 8.88 7.52 -37.66
N LEU A 289 10.06 7.75 -38.25
CA LEU A 289 11.34 7.52 -37.63
C LEU A 289 12.31 8.65 -38.01
N GLU A 290 13.17 9.02 -37.06
CA GLU A 290 14.26 9.98 -37.32
C GLU A 290 15.47 9.26 -37.89
N ASN A 291 16.17 9.90 -38.84
CA ASN A 291 17.34 9.30 -39.48
C ASN A 291 18.57 9.16 -38.56
N SER A 292 18.57 9.79 -37.38
CA SER A 292 19.68 9.78 -36.41
C SER A 292 19.75 8.53 -35.53
N TYR A 293 18.74 7.66 -35.58
CA TYR A 293 18.78 6.36 -34.92
C TYR A 293 19.53 5.32 -35.77
N PRO A 294 20.19 4.31 -35.16
CA PRO A 294 20.79 3.21 -35.88
C PRO A 294 19.77 2.45 -36.74
N PHE A 295 19.73 2.72 -38.04
CA PHE A 295 18.70 2.22 -38.95
C PHE A 295 18.64 0.69 -38.96
N LYS A 296 19.81 0.03 -38.96
CA LYS A 296 19.90 -1.44 -38.89
C LYS A 296 19.14 -2.04 -37.70
N LYS A 297 19.03 -1.33 -36.58
CA LYS A 297 18.30 -1.79 -35.38
C LYS A 297 16.79 -1.66 -35.56
N TYR A 298 16.31 -0.55 -36.11
CA TYR A 298 14.87 -0.24 -36.17
C TYR A 298 14.22 -0.52 -37.53
N GLN A 299 15.01 -0.85 -38.57
CA GLN A 299 14.54 -1.09 -39.93
C GLN A 299 13.37 -2.07 -39.98
N SER A 300 13.49 -3.20 -39.28
CA SER A 300 12.45 -4.23 -39.28
C SER A 300 11.15 -3.70 -38.67
N GLU A 301 11.22 -2.94 -37.57
CA GLU A 301 10.04 -2.42 -36.91
C GLU A 301 9.40 -1.30 -37.72
N TYR A 302 10.19 -0.37 -38.27
CA TYR A 302 9.70 0.66 -39.18
C TYR A 302 8.99 0.03 -40.39
N GLN A 303 9.57 -1.01 -40.99
CA GLN A 303 8.94 -1.76 -42.08
C GLN A 303 7.60 -2.36 -41.64
N ASN A 304 7.53 -2.94 -40.44
CA ASN A 304 6.29 -3.49 -39.89
C ASN A 304 5.22 -2.42 -39.62
N GLN A 305 5.61 -1.24 -39.14
CA GLN A 305 4.72 -0.10 -38.95
C GLN A 305 4.13 0.34 -40.30
N ILE A 306 4.98 0.59 -41.31
CA ILE A 306 4.57 1.01 -42.65
C ILE A 306 3.70 -0.06 -43.33
N LYS A 307 4.05 -1.34 -43.19
CA LYS A 307 3.22 -2.47 -43.67
C LYS A 307 1.83 -2.45 -43.04
N THR A 308 1.75 -2.29 -41.72
CA THR A 308 0.47 -2.23 -40.99
C THR A 308 -0.39 -1.06 -41.48
N LEU A 309 0.21 0.10 -41.74
CA LEU A 309 -0.48 1.25 -42.31
C LEU A 309 -0.97 0.96 -43.74
N ALA A 310 -0.15 0.33 -44.58
CA ALA A 310 -0.52 -0.04 -45.94
C ALA A 310 -1.72 -1.02 -45.98
N GLU A 311 -1.72 -2.02 -45.10
CA GLU A 311 -2.81 -3.00 -44.96
C GLU A 311 -4.13 -2.34 -44.50
N LYS A 312 -4.06 -1.42 -43.53
CA LYS A 312 -5.23 -0.66 -43.07
C LYS A 312 -5.73 0.34 -44.12
N LYS A 313 -4.83 0.94 -44.90
CA LYS A 313 -5.19 1.78 -46.06
C LYS A 313 -5.90 0.95 -47.14
N ALA A 314 -5.40 -0.24 -47.46
CA ALA A 314 -5.99 -1.13 -48.47
C ALA A 314 -7.41 -1.60 -48.10
N THR A 315 -7.74 -1.61 -46.81
CA THR A 315 -9.07 -1.97 -46.29
C THR A 315 -9.94 -0.74 -45.97
N ASN A 316 -9.55 0.46 -46.41
CA ASN A 316 -10.25 1.72 -46.18
C ASN A 316 -10.50 2.05 -44.69
N GLN A 317 -9.69 1.52 -43.78
CA GLN A 317 -9.78 1.84 -42.34
C GLN A 317 -9.15 3.20 -42.02
N ILE A 318 -8.14 3.60 -42.80
CA ILE A 318 -7.40 4.87 -42.64
C ILE A 318 -7.06 5.48 -43.99
N SER A 319 -6.82 6.80 -43.99
CA SER A 319 -6.24 7.56 -45.11
C SER A 319 -4.84 8.02 -44.76
N ILE A 320 -3.85 7.69 -45.59
CA ILE A 320 -2.46 8.15 -45.40
C ILE A 320 -2.25 9.40 -46.23
N VAL A 321 -1.96 10.53 -45.59
CA VAL A 321 -1.84 11.85 -46.23
C VAL A 321 -0.63 12.62 -45.70
N PRO A 322 0.11 13.36 -46.56
CA PRO A 322 1.11 14.31 -46.10
C PRO A 322 0.52 15.41 -45.19
N LEU A 323 1.36 16.08 -44.42
CA LEU A 323 0.93 17.05 -43.40
C LEU A 323 0.20 18.25 -44.02
N ASN A 324 0.68 18.79 -45.15
CA ASN A 324 -0.01 19.88 -45.84
C ASN A 324 -1.42 19.51 -46.29
N ASN A 325 -1.61 18.30 -46.82
CA ASN A 325 -2.90 17.80 -47.28
C ASN A 325 -3.86 17.66 -46.10
N PHE A 326 -3.41 17.09 -44.98
CA PHE A 326 -4.21 17.03 -43.76
C PHE A 326 -4.59 18.43 -43.26
N SER A 327 -3.63 19.37 -43.22
CA SER A 327 -3.89 20.74 -42.77
C SER A 327 -4.89 21.48 -43.66
N SER A 328 -4.84 21.24 -44.98
CA SER A 328 -5.78 21.81 -45.95
C SER A 328 -7.19 21.25 -45.75
N TRP A 329 -7.29 19.94 -45.49
CA TRP A 329 -8.55 19.29 -45.15
C TRP A 329 -9.11 19.83 -43.82
N TYR A 330 -8.28 19.92 -42.78
CA TYR A 330 -8.69 20.38 -41.45
C TYR A 330 -9.17 21.83 -41.49
N THR A 331 -8.44 22.71 -42.17
CA THR A 331 -8.81 24.13 -42.31
C THR A 331 -10.08 24.36 -43.12
N SER A 332 -10.33 23.52 -44.12
CA SER A 332 -11.56 23.57 -44.92
C SER A 332 -12.78 23.09 -44.13
N ASN A 333 -12.64 22.05 -43.29
CA ASN A 333 -13.74 21.48 -42.52
C ASN A 333 -13.99 22.20 -41.19
N PHE A 334 -12.95 22.83 -40.62
CA PHE A 334 -13.01 23.54 -39.34
C PHE A 334 -12.41 24.96 -39.49
N PRO A 335 -13.06 25.87 -40.24
CA PRO A 335 -12.55 27.22 -40.46
C PRO A 335 -12.61 28.11 -39.20
N GLY A 336 -13.40 27.72 -38.21
CA GLY A 336 -13.58 28.42 -36.94
C GLY A 336 -12.46 28.15 -35.93
N LEU A 337 -12.82 27.67 -34.75
CA LEU A 337 -11.89 27.18 -33.71
C LEU A 337 -11.67 25.67 -33.85
N SER A 338 -10.78 25.13 -33.04
CA SER A 338 -10.56 23.68 -32.98
C SER A 338 -11.81 22.97 -32.49
N PRO A 339 -12.26 21.90 -33.18
CA PRO A 339 -13.38 21.09 -32.73
C PRO A 339 -13.01 20.34 -31.45
N GLU A 340 -14.03 20.02 -30.67
CA GLU A 340 -13.94 19.13 -29.53
C GLU A 340 -13.41 17.74 -29.91
N GLN A 341 -12.58 17.16 -29.04
CA GLN A 341 -11.96 15.85 -29.22
C GLN A 341 -12.15 15.01 -27.96
N ILE A 342 -12.44 13.73 -28.14
CA ILE A 342 -12.46 12.74 -27.07
C ILE A 342 -11.62 11.51 -27.45
N ILE A 343 -10.82 11.00 -26.52
CA ILE A 343 -10.09 9.74 -26.67
C ILE A 343 -10.60 8.77 -25.61
N ILE A 344 -11.25 7.70 -26.05
CA ILE A 344 -11.67 6.60 -25.19
C ILE A 344 -10.69 5.45 -25.41
N ALA A 345 -9.98 5.05 -24.35
CA ALA A 345 -8.94 4.04 -24.44
C ALA A 345 -9.12 2.95 -23.36
N ASN A 346 -8.96 1.69 -23.79
CA ASN A 346 -8.59 0.59 -22.90
C ASN A 346 -7.06 0.48 -22.87
N ASP A 347 -6.52 -0.13 -21.83
CA ASP A 347 -5.09 -0.36 -21.73
C ASP A 347 -4.56 -1.25 -22.88
N PRO A 348 -3.68 -0.75 -23.76
CA PRO A 348 -3.07 -1.55 -24.83
C PRO A 348 -2.15 -2.66 -24.29
N LEU A 349 -1.86 -2.72 -22.99
CA LEU A 349 -1.14 -3.81 -22.35
C LEU A 349 -2.06 -4.93 -21.81
N GLY A 350 -3.38 -4.78 -21.91
CA GLY A 350 -4.36 -5.82 -21.59
C GLY A 350 -4.89 -5.82 -20.16
N SER A 351 -4.64 -4.77 -19.37
CA SER A 351 -5.26 -4.62 -18.04
C SER A 351 -6.71 -4.10 -18.12
N ASN A 352 -7.40 -4.07 -16.99
CA ASN A 352 -8.76 -3.51 -16.89
C ASN A 352 -8.81 -1.98 -16.82
N LYS A 353 -7.67 -1.29 -16.94
CA LYS A 353 -7.64 0.18 -16.89
C LYS A 353 -8.34 0.77 -18.10
N LYS A 354 -8.95 1.93 -17.88
CA LYS A 354 -9.63 2.72 -18.92
C LYS A 354 -9.31 4.18 -18.74
N VAL A 355 -9.27 4.92 -19.84
CA VAL A 355 -9.07 6.37 -19.82
C VAL A 355 -10.03 7.04 -20.79
N VAL A 356 -10.51 8.22 -20.40
CA VAL A 356 -11.21 9.16 -21.26
C VAL A 356 -10.51 10.51 -21.18
N TRP A 357 -9.92 10.94 -22.28
CA TRP A 357 -9.43 12.31 -22.43
C TRP A 357 -10.45 13.13 -23.19
N PHE A 358 -10.91 14.23 -22.60
CA PHE A 358 -11.75 15.24 -23.25
C PHE A 358 -10.94 16.51 -23.46
N MET A 359 -11.04 17.12 -24.64
CA MET A 359 -10.31 18.33 -25.01
C MET A 359 -11.19 19.24 -25.86
N ASN A 360 -11.26 20.52 -25.50
CA ASN A 360 -11.86 21.57 -26.31
C ASN A 360 -11.07 22.89 -26.17
N SER A 361 -11.49 23.94 -26.89
CA SER A 361 -10.77 25.21 -26.93
C SER A 361 -10.72 25.96 -25.59
N PHE A 362 -11.35 25.44 -24.54
CA PHE A 362 -11.46 26.06 -23.22
C PHE A 362 -10.80 25.25 -22.10
N TYR A 363 -10.77 23.91 -22.20
CA TYR A 363 -10.12 23.06 -21.21
C TYR A 363 -9.79 21.65 -21.74
N ARG A 364 -8.95 20.92 -21.00
CA ARG A 364 -8.78 19.47 -21.12
C ARG A 364 -9.10 18.77 -19.79
N ALA A 365 -9.53 17.51 -19.87
CA ALA A 365 -9.74 16.67 -18.71
C ALA A 365 -9.37 15.21 -19.01
N GLY A 366 -8.56 14.60 -18.14
CA GLY A 366 -8.19 13.19 -18.17
C GLY A 366 -8.86 12.42 -17.03
N TRP A 367 -9.90 11.66 -17.36
CA TRP A 367 -10.55 10.71 -16.46
C TRP A 367 -9.93 9.32 -16.60
N PHE A 368 -9.60 8.69 -15.48
CA PHE A 368 -8.92 7.41 -15.39
C PHE A 368 -9.69 6.43 -14.51
N TYR A 369 -9.69 5.17 -14.92
CA TYR A 369 -10.07 4.05 -14.09
C TYR A 369 -8.86 3.16 -13.83
N ASN A 370 -8.33 3.21 -12.60
CA ASN A 370 -7.10 2.52 -12.20
C ASN A 370 -7.36 1.54 -11.05
N SER A 371 -7.31 0.24 -11.35
CA SER A 371 -7.34 -0.93 -10.45
C SER A 371 -8.57 -1.10 -9.54
N ASP A 372 -9.20 -0.03 -9.04
CA ASP A 372 -10.42 0.00 -8.22
C ASP A 372 -10.91 1.46 -7.97
N ARG A 373 -10.69 2.43 -8.86
CA ARG A 373 -11.14 3.83 -8.64
C ARG A 373 -11.44 4.55 -9.95
N SER A 374 -12.48 5.38 -9.93
CA SER A 374 -12.81 6.39 -10.94
C SER A 374 -12.23 7.74 -10.50
N VAL A 375 -11.33 8.34 -11.28
CA VAL A 375 -10.53 9.49 -10.85
C VAL A 375 -10.16 10.43 -12.00
N PHE A 376 -10.29 11.73 -11.79
CA PHE A 376 -9.62 12.73 -12.63
C PHE A 376 -8.19 12.92 -12.18
N ARG A 377 -7.24 12.68 -13.10
CA ARG A 377 -5.79 12.89 -12.87
C ARG A 377 -5.28 14.18 -13.50
N ASP A 378 -6.03 14.75 -14.44
CA ASP A 378 -5.74 16.02 -15.11
C ASP A 378 -7.04 16.77 -15.38
N ILE A 379 -7.13 18.05 -15.01
CA ILE A 379 -8.11 19.02 -15.51
C ILE A 379 -7.38 20.35 -15.65
N ARG A 380 -7.34 20.94 -16.86
CA ARG A 380 -6.68 22.24 -17.09
C ARG A 380 -7.59 23.18 -17.85
N GLN A 381 -7.71 24.41 -17.36
CA GLN A 381 -8.36 25.47 -18.10
C GLN A 381 -7.35 26.21 -18.98
N TYR A 382 -7.72 26.46 -20.23
CA TYR A 382 -6.97 27.33 -21.14
C TYR A 382 -7.46 28.76 -20.98
N VAL A 383 -6.61 29.62 -20.43
CA VAL A 383 -6.93 31.03 -20.21
C VAL A 383 -6.49 31.83 -21.43
N ASP A 384 -7.41 32.61 -21.99
CA ASP A 384 -7.13 33.49 -23.11
C ASP A 384 -6.22 34.64 -22.68
N GLY A 385 -5.25 34.99 -23.52
CA GLY A 385 -4.28 36.05 -23.25
C GLY A 385 -3.07 35.66 -22.38
N GLU A 386 -3.06 34.48 -21.74
CA GLU A 386 -1.84 33.99 -21.06
C GLU A 386 -0.70 33.81 -22.07
N GLU A 387 0.46 34.36 -21.73
CA GLU A 387 1.67 34.27 -22.53
C GLU A 387 2.47 33.03 -22.13
N GLU A 388 3.01 32.29 -23.12
CA GLU A 388 3.97 31.22 -22.83
C GLU A 388 5.28 31.79 -22.25
N LEU A 389 6.00 31.00 -21.46
CA LEU A 389 7.19 31.45 -20.72
C LEU A 389 8.24 32.14 -21.60
N CYS A 390 8.44 31.62 -22.82
CA CYS A 390 9.47 32.08 -23.77
C CYS A 390 8.92 33.02 -24.84
N PHE A 391 7.74 33.61 -24.59
CA PHE A 391 7.05 34.47 -25.55
C PHE A 391 7.86 35.74 -25.84
N LYS A 392 8.22 36.49 -24.79
CA LYS A 392 8.86 37.82 -24.91
C LYS A 392 10.37 37.75 -25.06
N ASN A 393 11.01 36.92 -24.24
CA ASN A 393 12.46 36.77 -24.18
C ASN A 393 12.84 35.31 -24.47
N ARG A 394 14.12 35.07 -24.76
CA ARG A 394 14.65 33.71 -24.86
C ARG A 394 14.62 32.94 -23.53
N CYS A 395 14.63 31.62 -23.63
CA CYS A 395 14.72 30.69 -22.51
C CYS A 395 15.89 29.71 -22.70
N ASP A 396 16.70 29.54 -21.66
CA ASP A 396 17.76 28.51 -21.67
C ASP A 396 17.18 27.09 -21.50
N GLU A 397 16.02 26.96 -20.87
CA GLU A 397 15.31 25.70 -20.63
C GLU A 397 13.80 25.82 -20.87
N VAL A 398 13.16 24.71 -21.26
CA VAL A 398 11.71 24.62 -21.51
C VAL A 398 11.09 23.66 -20.50
N ASN A 399 10.43 24.22 -19.47
CA ASN A 399 9.86 23.48 -18.35
C ASN A 399 8.38 23.88 -18.11
N PHE A 400 7.49 23.51 -19.03
CA PHE A 400 6.08 23.96 -18.97
C PHE A 400 5.22 23.23 -17.94
N ALA A 401 5.68 22.11 -17.36
CA ALA A 401 4.86 21.32 -16.45
C ALA A 401 4.36 22.09 -15.22
N THR A 402 5.13 23.09 -14.77
CA THR A 402 4.81 23.91 -13.59
C THR A 402 4.26 25.29 -13.92
N SER A 403 4.12 25.64 -15.21
CA SER A 403 3.70 26.99 -15.61
C SER A 403 2.20 27.23 -15.56
N ALA A 404 1.38 26.17 -15.52
CA ALA A 404 -0.07 26.29 -15.47
C ALA A 404 -0.55 26.74 -14.08
N THR A 405 -1.40 27.77 -14.05
CA THR A 405 -1.93 28.37 -12.81
C THR A 405 -3.32 27.86 -12.43
N ARG A 406 -4.08 27.35 -13.42
CA ARG A 406 -5.46 26.84 -13.26
C ARG A 406 -5.55 25.38 -13.66
N VAL A 407 -5.04 24.53 -12.79
CA VAL A 407 -4.84 23.11 -13.09
C VAL A 407 -5.05 22.22 -11.87
N LEU A 408 -5.72 21.09 -12.10
CA LEU A 408 -5.60 19.87 -11.31
C LEU A 408 -4.68 18.93 -12.07
N ASP A 409 -3.56 18.55 -11.49
CA ASP A 409 -2.62 17.61 -12.10
C ASP A 409 -1.93 16.74 -11.03
N GLU A 410 -2.10 15.43 -11.16
CA GLU A 410 -1.49 14.47 -10.24
C GLU A 410 0.03 14.41 -10.42
N VAL A 411 0.53 14.63 -11.63
CA VAL A 411 1.95 14.42 -11.97
C VAL A 411 2.81 15.58 -11.46
N SER A 412 2.45 16.82 -11.79
CA SER A 412 3.23 18.00 -11.39
C SER A 412 2.97 18.42 -9.93
N PHE A 413 1.72 18.31 -9.46
CA PHE A 413 1.29 18.88 -8.18
C PHE A 413 0.74 17.85 -7.17
N GLY A 414 0.59 16.58 -7.55
CA GLY A 414 0.04 15.54 -6.67
C GLY A 414 -1.48 15.62 -6.44
N HIS A 415 -2.17 16.57 -7.10
CA HIS A 415 -3.60 16.78 -6.93
C HIS A 415 -4.42 15.89 -7.86
N LYS A 416 -5.49 15.29 -7.34
CA LYS A 416 -6.43 14.46 -8.10
C LYS A 416 -7.83 14.53 -7.52
N TRP A 417 -8.83 14.20 -8.32
CA TRP A 417 -10.21 14.17 -7.88
C TRP A 417 -10.81 12.78 -8.05
N VAL A 418 -10.95 12.05 -6.94
CA VAL A 418 -11.57 10.72 -6.91
C VAL A 418 -13.09 10.89 -6.91
N ILE A 419 -13.74 10.32 -7.93
CA ILE A 419 -15.20 10.33 -8.10
C ILE A 419 -15.82 9.11 -7.43
N ASP A 420 -15.24 7.92 -7.64
CA ASP A 420 -15.69 6.67 -7.01
C ASP A 420 -14.54 5.75 -6.63
N GLU A 421 -14.82 4.91 -5.64
CA GLU A 421 -13.97 3.81 -5.22
C GLU A 421 -14.62 2.46 -5.56
N GLY A 422 -13.79 1.43 -5.70
CA GLY A 422 -14.21 0.10 -6.13
C GLY A 422 -14.30 -0.06 -7.65
N LYS A 423 -14.88 -1.18 -8.06
CA LYS A 423 -15.04 -1.52 -9.47
C LYS A 423 -16.21 -0.76 -10.06
N ILE A 424 -16.13 -0.59 -11.37
CA ILE A 424 -17.23 -0.05 -12.16
C ILE A 424 -17.77 -1.13 -13.10
N SER A 425 -19.05 -1.07 -13.40
CA SER A 425 -19.71 -1.92 -14.41
C SER A 425 -20.56 -1.05 -15.35
N ASN A 426 -20.97 -1.61 -16.49
CA ASN A 426 -21.78 -0.91 -17.50
C ASN A 426 -21.19 0.43 -17.99
N PHE A 427 -19.86 0.54 -18.05
CA PHE A 427 -19.17 1.73 -18.55
C PHE A 427 -19.54 2.01 -20.01
N LYS A 428 -20.00 3.25 -20.28
CA LYS A 428 -20.34 3.76 -21.59
C LYS A 428 -19.91 5.23 -21.71
N VAL A 429 -19.61 5.65 -22.93
CA VAL A 429 -19.38 7.05 -23.27
C VAL A 429 -20.26 7.39 -24.47
N ASN A 430 -21.11 8.40 -24.33
CA ASN A 430 -22.06 8.84 -25.35
C ASN A 430 -21.91 10.34 -25.61
N ARG A 431 -22.42 10.80 -26.76
CA ARG A 431 -22.55 12.22 -27.09
C ARG A 431 -24.04 12.60 -27.10
N GLU A 432 -24.42 13.61 -26.33
CA GLU A 432 -25.78 14.15 -26.28
C GLU A 432 -25.71 15.64 -26.65
N GLY A 433 -26.08 15.98 -27.90
CA GLY A 433 -25.89 17.34 -28.42
C GLY A 433 -24.42 17.74 -28.47
N ASN A 434 -24.06 18.75 -27.68
CA ASN A 434 -22.69 19.27 -27.57
C ASN A 434 -21.89 18.64 -26.40
N ASP A 435 -22.53 17.80 -25.59
CA ASP A 435 -21.95 17.30 -24.35
C ASP A 435 -21.48 15.85 -24.53
N PHE A 436 -20.41 15.48 -23.83
CA PHE A 436 -19.94 14.09 -23.74
C PHE A 436 -20.20 13.54 -22.36
N ILE A 437 -20.75 12.34 -22.31
CA ILE A 437 -21.27 11.77 -21.07
C ILE A 437 -20.60 10.43 -20.83
N ILE A 438 -19.88 10.31 -19.72
CA ILE A 438 -19.47 9.01 -19.18
C ILE A 438 -20.58 8.53 -18.25
N SER A 439 -21.02 7.29 -18.42
CA SER A 439 -21.95 6.64 -17.50
C SER A 439 -21.45 5.26 -17.07
N TYR A 440 -21.58 4.93 -15.79
CA TYR A 440 -21.26 3.59 -15.26
C TYR A 440 -22.05 3.32 -13.97
N LYS A 441 -22.03 2.07 -13.51
CA LYS A 441 -22.47 1.68 -12.15
C LYS A 441 -21.26 1.53 -11.25
N ASN A 442 -21.28 2.16 -10.09
CA ASN A 442 -20.24 2.04 -9.07
C ASN A 442 -20.29 0.67 -8.35
N GLU A 443 -19.37 0.43 -7.40
CA GLU A 443 -19.29 -0.82 -6.64
C GLU A 443 -20.57 -1.14 -5.85
N ALA A 444 -21.29 -0.10 -5.41
CA ALA A 444 -22.57 -0.21 -4.70
C ALA A 444 -23.77 -0.42 -5.65
N GLY A 445 -23.55 -0.42 -6.97
CA GLY A 445 -24.59 -0.54 -8.00
C GLY A 445 -25.33 0.76 -8.31
N GLY A 446 -24.92 1.87 -7.71
CA GLY A 446 -25.44 3.22 -7.98
C GLY A 446 -24.97 3.73 -9.34
N ASP A 447 -25.88 4.36 -10.07
CA ASP A 447 -25.56 4.97 -11.36
C ASP A 447 -24.73 6.24 -11.17
N ARG A 448 -23.77 6.43 -12.08
CA ARG A 448 -22.87 7.56 -12.14
C ARG A 448 -22.90 8.16 -13.51
N LYS A 449 -23.01 9.48 -13.56
CA LYS A 449 -23.02 10.29 -14.77
C LYS A 449 -22.00 11.42 -14.63
N ILE A 450 -21.01 11.44 -15.51
CA ILE A 450 -20.03 12.52 -15.63
C ILE A 450 -20.25 13.18 -16.99
N GLU A 451 -20.47 14.49 -16.99
CA GLU A 451 -20.82 15.29 -18.16
C GLU A 451 -19.68 16.28 -18.45
N PHE A 452 -19.13 16.24 -19.64
CA PHE A 452 -18.19 17.23 -20.16
C PHE A 452 -18.97 18.23 -21.02
N LEU A 453 -19.21 19.42 -20.47
CA LEU A 453 -19.87 20.52 -21.14
C LEU A 453 -18.84 21.46 -21.76
N PRO A 454 -19.21 22.43 -22.61
CA PRO A 454 -18.23 23.31 -23.25
C PRO A 454 -17.29 24.05 -22.29
N ARG A 455 -17.74 24.44 -21.09
CA ARG A 455 -16.94 25.20 -20.11
C ARG A 455 -17.07 24.69 -18.67
N ASP A 456 -17.72 23.56 -18.48
CA ASP A 456 -18.13 23.05 -17.17
C ASP A 456 -18.01 21.53 -17.12
N ILE A 457 -17.92 20.97 -15.91
CA ILE A 457 -18.02 19.52 -15.67
C ILE A 457 -19.23 19.27 -14.77
N GLY A 458 -20.10 18.36 -15.19
CA GLY A 458 -21.24 17.87 -14.43
C GLY A 458 -20.95 16.52 -13.77
N ILE A 459 -21.31 16.36 -12.50
CA ILE A 459 -21.33 15.06 -11.80
C ILE A 459 -22.72 14.85 -11.22
N ASP A 460 -23.42 13.82 -11.69
CA ASP A 460 -24.76 13.45 -11.23
C ASP A 460 -25.74 14.62 -11.12
N GLY A 461 -25.73 15.52 -12.11
CA GLY A 461 -26.59 16.71 -12.18
C GLY A 461 -26.06 17.96 -11.46
N LYS A 462 -24.97 17.87 -10.69
CA LYS A 462 -24.26 19.06 -10.16
C LYS A 462 -23.26 19.55 -11.20
N ILE A 463 -23.53 20.71 -11.80
CA ILE A 463 -22.65 21.36 -12.79
C ILE A 463 -21.73 22.35 -12.09
N LEU A 464 -20.44 22.27 -12.37
CA LEU A 464 -19.40 23.15 -11.84
C LEU A 464 -18.55 23.71 -12.98
N SER A 465 -18.22 25.01 -12.90
CA SER A 465 -17.21 25.59 -13.79
C SER A 465 -15.86 24.88 -13.61
N ILE A 466 -15.00 24.91 -14.64
CA ILE A 466 -13.66 24.31 -14.53
C ILE A 466 -12.87 24.91 -13.38
N ASP A 467 -12.92 26.23 -13.20
CA ASP A 467 -12.26 26.92 -12.10
C ASP A 467 -12.79 26.45 -10.74
N THR A 468 -14.11 26.37 -10.58
CA THR A 468 -14.72 25.88 -9.35
C THR A 468 -14.37 24.41 -9.10
N THR A 469 -14.33 23.59 -10.15
CA THR A 469 -13.99 22.17 -10.08
C THR A 469 -12.55 21.98 -9.61
N ILE A 470 -11.60 22.67 -10.24
CA ILE A 470 -10.19 22.65 -9.86
C ILE A 470 -10.06 23.15 -8.43
N LEU A 471 -10.71 24.27 -8.08
CA LEU A 471 -10.67 24.83 -6.74
C LEU A 471 -11.27 23.89 -5.69
N GLU A 472 -12.42 23.26 -5.91
CA GLU A 472 -13.02 22.29 -4.98
C GLU A 472 -12.12 21.06 -4.78
N ALA A 473 -11.49 20.60 -5.87
CA ALA A 473 -10.60 19.45 -5.82
C ALA A 473 -9.22 19.76 -5.21
N THR A 474 -8.71 20.99 -5.34
CA THR A 474 -7.37 21.43 -4.86
C THR A 474 -7.41 22.19 -3.53
N LYS A 475 -8.52 22.83 -3.15
CA LYS A 475 -8.72 23.49 -1.83
C LYS A 475 -8.51 22.53 -0.66
N LYS A 476 -8.52 21.22 -0.91
CA LYS A 476 -8.12 20.22 0.08
C LYS A 476 -6.68 20.38 0.59
N ASP A 477 -5.82 21.16 -0.08
CA ASP A 477 -4.40 21.30 0.30
C ASP A 477 -3.88 22.74 0.53
N LEU A 478 -4.67 23.81 0.31
CA LEU A 478 -4.16 25.19 0.38
C LEU A 478 -4.83 26.02 1.49
N ASN A 479 -4.00 26.44 2.45
CA ASN A 479 -4.27 27.31 3.60
C ASN A 479 -5.28 26.78 4.62
N GLN A 480 -4.81 25.93 5.53
CA GLN A 480 -5.53 25.64 6.76
C GLN A 480 -4.61 25.82 7.96
N THR A 481 -4.95 26.79 8.80
CA THR A 481 -4.37 27.02 10.12
C THR A 481 -4.44 25.71 10.88
N ILE A 482 -3.30 25.15 11.26
CA ILE A 482 -3.29 23.88 11.95
C ILE A 482 -3.91 24.09 13.33
N ILE A 483 -5.08 23.51 13.57
CA ILE A 483 -5.79 23.70 14.83
C ILE A 483 -5.16 22.76 15.86
N SER A 484 -4.40 23.32 16.80
CA SER A 484 -3.94 22.59 17.97
C SER A 484 -4.98 22.70 19.08
N LYS A 485 -5.67 21.61 19.42
CA LYS A 485 -6.50 21.58 20.63
C LYS A 485 -5.59 21.34 21.83
N GLN A 486 -5.48 22.31 22.73
CA GLN A 486 -4.69 22.16 23.95
C GLN A 486 -5.44 21.24 24.90
N LEU A 487 -4.88 20.06 25.21
CA LEU A 487 -5.48 19.16 26.19
C LEU A 487 -5.17 19.63 27.61
N ASP A 488 -6.21 19.66 28.45
CA ASP A 488 -6.07 19.96 29.87
C ASP A 488 -5.20 18.92 30.57
N LYS A 489 -4.14 19.41 31.23
CA LYS A 489 -3.30 18.56 32.07
C LYS A 489 -4.05 18.23 33.35
N GLY A 490 -4.14 16.95 33.68
CA GLY A 490 -4.60 16.50 34.98
C GLY A 490 -4.44 15.01 35.17
N LEU A 491 -4.69 14.55 36.40
CA LEU A 491 -4.67 13.14 36.75
C LEU A 491 -5.96 12.46 36.28
N PHE A 492 -5.86 11.20 35.87
CA PHE A 492 -7.02 10.38 35.56
C PHE A 492 -7.81 10.07 36.84
N LYS A 493 -9.14 9.98 36.72
CA LYS A 493 -10.00 9.63 37.86
C LYS A 493 -9.99 8.12 38.06
N TYR A 494 -9.38 7.65 39.16
CA TYR A 494 -9.34 6.22 39.48
C TYR A 494 -9.52 6.00 40.99
N SER A 495 -10.47 5.14 41.37
CA SER A 495 -10.70 4.78 42.77
C SER A 495 -9.85 3.58 43.14
N PHE A 496 -8.94 3.74 44.11
CA PHE A 496 -8.11 2.64 44.60
C PHE A 496 -8.97 1.46 45.09
N VAL A 497 -10.09 1.74 45.75
CA VAL A 497 -11.02 0.73 46.26
C VAL A 497 -11.65 -0.06 45.11
N ASP A 498 -12.09 0.61 44.04
CA ASP A 498 -12.67 -0.05 42.87
C ASP A 498 -11.67 -1.01 42.19
N ILE A 499 -10.43 -0.55 41.99
CA ILE A 499 -9.35 -1.38 41.41
C ILE A 499 -9.08 -2.59 42.30
N PHE A 500 -8.98 -2.38 43.62
CA PHE A 500 -8.70 -3.44 44.56
C PHE A 500 -9.80 -4.51 44.52
N LEU A 501 -11.07 -4.10 44.50
CA LEU A 501 -12.20 -5.03 44.37
C LEU A 501 -12.18 -5.78 43.03
N LYS A 502 -11.91 -5.10 41.91
CA LYS A 502 -11.74 -5.73 40.59
C LYS A 502 -10.58 -6.72 40.59
N LEU A 503 -9.46 -6.39 41.22
CA LEU A 503 -8.30 -7.26 41.35
C LEU A 503 -8.63 -8.52 42.16
N VAL A 504 -9.34 -8.38 43.29
CA VAL A 504 -9.79 -9.53 44.09
C VAL A 504 -10.72 -10.42 43.27
N LYS A 505 -11.70 -9.85 42.55
CA LYS A 505 -12.58 -10.61 41.65
C LYS A 505 -11.79 -11.34 40.57
N PHE A 506 -10.81 -10.68 39.94
CA PHE A 506 -9.98 -11.27 38.90
C PHE A 506 -9.12 -12.42 39.43
N ILE A 507 -8.53 -12.28 40.62
CA ILE A 507 -7.74 -13.34 41.28
C ILE A 507 -8.64 -14.53 41.64
N LEU A 508 -9.82 -14.28 42.20
CA LEU A 508 -10.79 -15.35 42.50
C LEU A 508 -11.21 -16.09 41.23
N PHE A 509 -11.46 -15.38 40.15
CA PHE A 509 -11.73 -15.97 38.83
C PHE A 509 -10.57 -16.86 38.37
N LEU A 510 -9.33 -16.37 38.39
CA LEU A 510 -8.16 -17.16 37.99
C LEU A 510 -7.99 -18.42 38.84
N ILE A 511 -8.29 -18.35 40.14
CA ILE A 511 -8.22 -19.51 41.03
C ILE A 511 -9.33 -20.52 40.71
N LEU A 512 -10.58 -20.08 40.74
CA LEU A 512 -11.76 -20.95 40.67
C LEU A 512 -11.99 -21.50 39.26
N ALA A 513 -11.88 -20.64 38.24
CA ALA A 513 -12.25 -20.97 36.86
C ALA A 513 -11.07 -21.50 36.03
N CYS A 514 -9.82 -21.28 36.46
CA CYS A 514 -8.64 -21.70 35.71
C CYS A 514 -7.73 -22.63 36.53
N LEU A 515 -7.16 -22.16 37.64
CA LEU A 515 -6.16 -22.92 38.39
C LEU A 515 -6.71 -24.24 38.93
N ILE A 516 -7.89 -24.22 39.56
CA ILE A 516 -8.52 -25.43 40.13
C ILE A 516 -8.80 -26.49 39.05
N PRO A 517 -9.51 -26.19 37.95
CA PRO A 517 -9.69 -27.14 36.85
C PRO A 517 -8.38 -27.68 36.29
N GLY A 518 -7.36 -26.82 36.16
CA GLY A 518 -6.02 -27.22 35.77
C GLY A 518 -5.39 -28.25 36.72
N LEU A 519 -5.50 -28.03 38.03
CA LEU A 519 -4.94 -28.92 39.06
C LEU A 519 -5.67 -30.27 39.12
N VAL A 520 -6.98 -30.29 38.83
CA VAL A 520 -7.75 -31.53 38.68
C VAL A 520 -7.20 -32.36 37.51
N LEU A 521 -6.83 -31.70 36.40
CA LEU A 521 -6.28 -32.35 35.22
C LEU A 521 -4.82 -32.78 35.38
N ILE A 522 -3.92 -31.94 35.91
CA ILE A 522 -2.51 -32.27 36.04
C ILE A 522 -1.99 -32.00 37.46
N ARG A 523 -1.53 -33.06 38.12
CA ARG A 523 -1.01 -33.02 39.50
C ARG A 523 0.52 -33.01 39.53
N LYS A 524 1.08 -32.61 40.66
CA LYS A 524 2.53 -32.67 40.98
C LYS A 524 3.45 -31.86 40.04
N THR A 525 2.93 -30.85 39.35
CA THR A 525 3.67 -29.86 38.56
C THR A 525 3.80 -28.53 39.31
N ASN A 526 4.53 -27.56 38.74
CA ASN A 526 4.45 -26.16 39.19
C ASN A 526 3.06 -25.57 38.86
N PHE A 527 2.68 -24.45 39.48
CA PHE A 527 1.34 -23.86 39.28
C PHE A 527 1.12 -23.24 37.90
N TYR A 528 2.19 -22.97 37.14
CA TYR A 528 2.14 -22.36 35.82
C TYR A 528 1.42 -23.26 34.81
N ILE A 529 1.76 -24.56 34.78
CA ILE A 529 1.15 -25.52 33.84
C ILE A 529 -0.37 -25.70 34.11
N PRO A 530 -0.83 -26.00 35.35
CA PRO A 530 -2.25 -26.05 35.68
C PRO A 530 -3.00 -24.77 35.30
N LEU A 531 -2.47 -23.58 35.61
CA LEU A 531 -3.17 -22.33 35.31
C LEU A 531 -3.45 -22.16 33.81
N LEU A 532 -2.44 -22.37 32.96
CA LEU A 532 -2.61 -22.24 31.50
C LEU A 532 -3.47 -23.35 30.90
N LEU A 533 -3.33 -24.59 31.39
CA LEU A 533 -4.23 -25.67 30.98
C LEU A 533 -5.68 -25.35 31.34
N GLY A 534 -5.91 -24.82 32.54
CA GLY A 534 -7.21 -24.35 32.99
C GLY A 534 -7.77 -23.22 32.14
N LEU A 535 -6.95 -22.22 31.78
CA LEU A 535 -7.35 -21.14 30.87
C LEU A 535 -7.77 -21.68 29.49
N VAL A 536 -6.98 -22.59 28.90
CA VAL A 536 -7.31 -23.21 27.61
C VAL A 536 -8.60 -24.03 27.71
N CYS A 537 -8.76 -24.82 28.79
CA CYS A 537 -9.99 -25.58 29.02
C CYS A 537 -11.21 -24.68 29.23
N LEU A 538 -11.08 -23.58 29.99
CA LEU A 538 -12.14 -22.61 30.19
C LEU A 538 -12.61 -22.04 28.85
N VAL A 539 -11.67 -21.63 28.00
CA VAL A 539 -11.98 -21.06 26.67
C VAL A 539 -12.65 -22.08 25.77
N LEU A 540 -12.17 -23.33 25.73
CA LEU A 540 -12.80 -24.39 24.94
C LEU A 540 -14.22 -24.71 25.42
N VAL A 541 -14.44 -24.81 26.73
CA VAL A 541 -15.77 -25.07 27.30
C VAL A 541 -16.68 -23.88 27.05
N PHE A 542 -16.19 -22.66 27.25
CA PHE A 542 -16.97 -21.45 26.97
C PHE A 542 -17.31 -21.32 25.48
N TYR A 543 -16.39 -21.68 24.58
CA TYR A 543 -16.63 -21.75 23.14
C TYR A 543 -17.76 -22.74 22.81
N ILE A 544 -17.64 -23.99 23.25
CA ILE A 544 -18.61 -25.04 22.97
C ILE A 544 -19.98 -24.70 23.57
N THR A 545 -20.03 -24.25 24.82
CA THR A 545 -21.29 -23.88 25.48
C THR A 545 -21.92 -22.64 24.85
N SER A 546 -21.12 -21.68 24.37
CA SER A 546 -21.62 -20.52 23.63
C SER A 546 -22.18 -20.89 22.26
N LEU A 547 -21.51 -21.78 21.51
CA LEU A 547 -21.99 -22.30 20.23
C LEU A 547 -23.34 -23.03 20.37
N LEU A 548 -23.55 -23.71 21.48
CA LEU A 548 -24.80 -24.41 21.80
C LEU A 548 -25.87 -23.50 22.43
N ASN A 549 -25.58 -22.20 22.58
CA ASN A 549 -26.43 -21.23 23.27
C ASN A 549 -26.77 -21.62 24.74
N LEU A 550 -25.83 -22.30 25.41
CA LEU A 550 -25.92 -22.81 26.78
C LEU A 550 -24.80 -22.24 27.67
N LYS A 551 -24.49 -20.94 27.52
CA LYS A 551 -23.39 -20.24 28.22
C LYS A 551 -23.39 -20.45 29.73
N ILE A 552 -24.58 -20.57 30.34
CA ILE A 552 -24.74 -20.80 31.79
C ILE A 552 -24.05 -22.08 32.29
N LEU A 553 -23.84 -23.08 31.42
CA LEU A 553 -23.14 -24.32 31.77
C LEU A 553 -21.67 -24.12 32.13
N ILE A 554 -21.09 -22.94 31.87
CA ILE A 554 -19.75 -22.60 32.36
C ILE A 554 -19.66 -22.61 33.89
N PHE A 555 -20.74 -22.26 34.59
CA PHE A 555 -20.79 -22.33 36.06
C PHE A 555 -20.83 -23.79 36.55
N LEU A 556 -21.50 -24.68 35.81
CA LEU A 556 -21.47 -26.12 36.08
C LEU A 556 -20.05 -26.68 35.92
N TYR A 557 -19.31 -26.25 34.88
CA TYR A 557 -17.90 -26.60 34.71
C TYR A 557 -17.06 -26.20 35.93
N ILE A 558 -17.22 -24.96 36.42
CA ILE A 558 -16.49 -24.48 37.62
C ILE A 558 -16.88 -25.31 38.85
N PHE A 559 -18.18 -25.54 39.07
CA PHE A 559 -18.69 -26.28 40.21
C PHE A 559 -18.24 -27.74 40.25
N ILE A 560 -18.29 -28.45 39.12
CA ILE A 560 -17.82 -29.84 39.01
C ILE A 560 -16.32 -29.92 39.33
N ASN A 561 -15.50 -29.02 38.79
CA ASN A 561 -14.07 -29.01 39.08
C ASN A 561 -13.77 -28.68 40.54
N LEU A 562 -14.58 -27.82 41.17
CA LEU A 562 -14.46 -27.53 42.61
C LEU A 562 -14.79 -28.77 43.46
N ILE A 563 -15.87 -29.50 43.14
CA ILE A 563 -16.20 -30.77 43.81
C ILE A 563 -15.07 -31.78 43.64
N LEU A 564 -14.57 -31.96 42.42
CA LEU A 564 -13.46 -32.87 42.14
C LEU A 564 -12.20 -32.47 42.90
N PHE A 565 -11.91 -31.18 43.02
CA PHE A 565 -10.76 -30.66 43.76
C PHE A 565 -10.79 -31.06 45.24
N PHE A 566 -11.94 -30.94 45.91
CA PHE A 566 -12.12 -31.38 47.28
C PHE A 566 -12.18 -32.90 47.42
N LYS A 567 -12.96 -33.60 46.57
CA LYS A 567 -13.13 -35.06 46.59
C LYS A 567 -11.80 -35.81 46.37
N LEU A 568 -10.95 -35.29 45.49
CA LEU A 568 -9.64 -35.86 45.19
C LEU A 568 -8.57 -35.48 46.22
N GLY A 569 -8.92 -34.71 47.26
CA GLY A 569 -8.00 -34.30 48.32
C GLY A 569 -6.88 -33.36 47.87
N ILE A 570 -7.04 -32.68 46.73
CA ILE A 570 -5.96 -31.88 46.10
C ILE A 570 -5.55 -30.70 47.00
N PHE A 571 -6.50 -30.11 47.74
CA PHE A 571 -6.21 -29.08 48.73
C PHE A 571 -5.23 -29.53 49.82
N LYS A 572 -5.26 -30.81 50.21
CA LYS A 572 -4.31 -31.39 51.19
C LYS A 572 -2.92 -31.49 50.59
N GLU A 573 -2.78 -31.78 49.30
CA GLU A 573 -1.47 -31.79 48.62
C GLU A 573 -0.86 -30.37 48.53
N ILE A 574 -1.70 -29.33 48.52
CA ILE A 574 -1.28 -27.93 48.58
C ILE A 574 -0.89 -27.55 50.03
N GLY A 575 -1.68 -27.97 51.03
CA GLY A 575 -1.48 -27.67 52.45
C GLY A 575 -0.36 -28.49 53.15
N ILE A 576 -0.13 -29.75 52.77
CA ILE A 576 0.96 -30.61 53.29
C ILE A 576 2.35 -30.05 52.89
N LYS A 577 2.41 -29.21 51.86
CA LYS A 577 3.59 -28.42 51.47
C LYS A 577 3.74 -27.10 52.26
N LEU A 578 3.00 -26.88 53.33
CA LEU A 578 3.12 -25.70 54.22
C LEU A 578 3.53 -26.05 55.66
N ASN A 579 3.72 -27.35 56.01
CA ASN A 579 4.07 -27.76 57.37
C ASN A 579 5.56 -27.51 57.71
N LEU A 580 5.77 -26.63 58.70
CA LEU A 580 7.04 -26.10 59.22
C LEU A 580 7.87 -27.12 60.04
N ASP A 581 7.92 -28.39 59.65
CA ASP A 581 8.83 -29.36 60.26
C ASP A 581 9.93 -29.78 59.28
N GLY A 582 11.17 -29.57 59.72
CA GLY A 582 12.40 -29.43 58.95
C GLY A 582 12.96 -30.66 58.25
N SER A 583 12.16 -31.65 57.85
CA SER A 583 12.67 -32.77 57.06
C SER A 583 11.69 -33.24 56.00
N THR A 584 12.12 -33.12 54.73
CA THR A 584 11.45 -33.56 53.47
C THR A 584 10.50 -32.58 52.76
N TRP A 585 10.94 -31.33 52.57
CA TRP A 585 10.32 -30.43 51.57
C TRP A 585 10.86 -30.69 50.15
N SER A 586 9.99 -31.20 49.28
CA SER A 586 10.25 -31.49 47.85
C SER A 586 10.58 -30.23 47.03
N LYS A 587 11.48 -30.37 46.04
CA LYS A 587 11.96 -29.36 45.05
C LYS A 587 10.87 -28.64 44.22
N ASN A 588 9.58 -28.96 44.41
CA ASN A 588 8.48 -28.57 43.52
C ASN A 588 7.42 -27.66 44.19
N SER A 589 7.77 -26.73 45.08
CA SER A 589 6.84 -25.73 45.63
C SER A 589 7.19 -24.31 45.20
N GLY A 590 6.19 -23.42 45.07
CA GLY A 590 6.37 -22.00 44.73
C GLY A 590 7.26 -21.24 45.72
N LEU A 591 7.33 -21.68 46.97
CA LEU A 591 8.26 -21.15 47.98
C LEU A 591 9.75 -21.46 47.71
N PHE A 592 10.08 -22.33 46.75
CA PHE A 592 11.47 -22.57 46.34
C PHE A 592 12.16 -21.30 45.77
N LEU A 593 11.37 -20.35 45.25
CA LEU A 593 11.85 -19.03 44.79
C LEU A 593 12.50 -18.20 45.90
N LEU A 594 12.27 -18.50 47.19
CA LEU A 594 12.75 -17.69 48.31
C LEU A 594 14.02 -18.26 48.99
N ARG A 595 14.54 -19.41 48.55
CA ARG A 595 15.60 -20.14 49.30
C ARG A 595 17.04 -19.69 48.99
N ASN A 596 17.30 -18.94 47.91
CA ASN A 596 18.66 -18.60 47.48
C ASN A 596 18.76 -17.12 47.07
N LYS A 597 19.90 -16.46 47.32
CA LYS A 597 20.15 -15.04 46.97
C LYS A 597 19.91 -14.75 45.48
N PHE A 598 20.25 -15.70 44.60
CA PHE A 598 19.97 -15.61 43.16
C PHE A 598 18.49 -15.77 42.79
N ASN A 599 17.69 -16.44 43.63
CA ASN A 599 16.26 -16.59 43.39
C ASN A 599 15.50 -15.31 43.79
N PHE A 600 15.92 -14.60 44.85
CA PHE A 600 15.40 -13.27 45.19
C PHE A 600 15.65 -12.24 44.09
N LEU A 601 16.86 -12.21 43.52
CA LEU A 601 17.18 -11.32 42.39
C LEU A 601 16.31 -11.65 41.16
N SER A 602 16.09 -12.92 40.87
CA SER A 602 15.22 -13.35 39.77
C SER A 602 13.76 -12.97 40.01
N LEU A 603 13.28 -13.05 41.25
CA LEU A 603 11.93 -12.62 41.63
C LEU A 603 11.77 -11.10 41.50
N GLY A 604 12.72 -10.31 41.99
CA GLY A 604 12.74 -8.86 41.81
C GLY A 604 12.75 -8.47 40.32
N LEU A 605 13.52 -9.21 39.50
CA LEU A 605 13.57 -9.01 38.06
C LEU A 605 12.23 -9.30 37.38
N ILE A 606 11.51 -10.35 37.79
CA ILE A 606 10.16 -10.65 37.27
C ILE A 606 9.20 -9.50 37.61
N ILE A 607 9.23 -8.97 38.83
CA ILE A 607 8.36 -7.85 39.24
C ILE A 607 8.67 -6.60 38.41
N ILE A 608 9.95 -6.20 38.34
CA ILE A 608 10.38 -5.01 37.58
C ILE A 608 10.08 -5.20 36.09
N GLY A 609 10.36 -6.38 35.54
CA GLY A 609 10.06 -6.72 34.16
C GLY A 609 8.56 -6.69 33.85
N THR A 610 7.73 -7.14 34.78
CA THR A 610 6.26 -7.09 34.66
C THR A 610 5.76 -5.66 34.60
N ILE A 611 6.25 -4.78 35.48
CA ILE A 611 5.91 -3.36 35.45
C ILE A 611 6.35 -2.75 34.13
N PHE A 612 7.59 -3.02 33.71
CA PHE A 612 8.17 -2.48 32.49
C PHE A 612 7.39 -2.86 31.23
N GLN A 613 7.09 -4.15 31.03
CA GLN A 613 6.30 -4.63 29.87
C GLN A 613 4.81 -4.27 29.91
N SER A 614 4.31 -3.73 31.04
CA SER A 614 2.92 -3.24 31.14
C SER A 614 2.80 -1.76 30.77
N ILE A 615 3.91 -1.02 30.71
CA ILE A 615 3.93 0.43 30.38
C ILE A 615 3.15 0.73 29.07
N PRO A 616 3.33 -0.01 27.96
CA PRO A 616 2.68 0.34 26.70
C PRO A 616 1.16 0.23 26.66
N THR A 617 0.55 -0.56 27.55
CA THR A 617 -0.90 -0.80 27.54
C THR A 617 -1.63 -0.11 28.68
N PHE A 618 -0.99 0.06 29.84
CA PHE A 618 -1.67 0.37 31.11
C PHE A 618 -2.56 1.63 31.09
N LYS A 619 -2.06 2.71 30.45
CA LYS A 619 -2.73 4.02 30.44
C LYS A 619 -3.88 4.12 29.45
N SER A 620 -3.91 3.28 28.42
CA SER A 620 -4.95 3.30 27.40
C SER A 620 -6.32 3.05 28.04
N SER A 621 -7.36 3.74 27.55
CA SER A 621 -8.75 3.78 28.07
C SER A 621 -8.97 4.47 29.43
N LEU A 622 -7.93 5.00 30.08
CA LEU A 622 -8.15 5.83 31.28
C LEU A 622 -8.79 7.17 30.90
N VAL A 623 -9.66 7.67 31.77
CA VAL A 623 -10.38 8.93 31.57
C VAL A 623 -9.67 10.05 32.34
N TYR A 624 -9.17 11.01 31.58
CA TYR A 624 -8.49 12.24 32.01
C TYR A 624 -9.46 13.44 31.90
N PRO A 625 -9.10 14.66 32.34
CA PRO A 625 -9.97 15.83 32.18
C PRO A 625 -10.40 16.09 30.74
N TYR A 626 -9.52 15.81 29.78
CA TYR A 626 -9.83 15.95 28.35
C TYR A 626 -10.70 14.82 27.78
N GLY A 627 -10.90 13.72 28.51
CA GLY A 627 -11.61 12.52 28.05
C GLY A 627 -10.74 11.25 28.07
N MET A 628 -11.09 10.27 27.24
CA MET A 628 -10.46 8.94 27.22
C MET A 628 -9.24 8.92 26.28
N GLY A 629 -8.05 8.55 26.78
CA GLY A 629 -6.81 8.53 25.99
C GLY A 629 -6.34 7.15 25.54
N PHE A 630 -5.67 7.09 24.38
CA PHE A 630 -5.07 5.88 23.80
C PHE A 630 -3.64 6.16 23.29
N TRP A 631 -2.71 5.24 23.60
CA TRP A 631 -1.29 5.38 23.22
C TRP A 631 -0.87 4.30 22.24
N GLY A 632 -0.16 4.72 21.18
CA GLY A 632 0.41 3.81 20.18
C GLY A 632 -0.67 2.94 19.50
N PRO A 633 -0.34 1.68 19.17
CA PRO A 633 -1.26 0.78 18.47
C PRO A 633 -2.57 0.48 19.21
N ASN A 634 -2.66 0.77 20.51
CA ASN A 634 -3.89 0.57 21.27
C ASN A 634 -5.06 1.42 20.77
N ALA A 635 -4.77 2.55 20.09
CA ALA A 635 -5.79 3.41 19.49
C ALA A 635 -6.50 2.76 18.29
N HIS A 636 -5.93 1.68 17.72
CA HIS A 636 -6.51 0.92 16.62
C HIS A 636 -6.73 -0.54 17.04
N ASP A 637 -5.65 -1.32 17.20
CA ASP A 637 -5.72 -2.76 17.49
C ASP A 637 -6.36 -3.08 18.84
N GLY A 638 -6.07 -2.27 19.86
CA GLY A 638 -6.69 -2.41 21.18
C GLY A 638 -8.20 -2.20 21.13
N ILE A 639 -8.66 -1.26 20.30
CA ILE A 639 -10.08 -0.95 20.10
C ILE A 639 -10.77 -2.05 19.31
N TRP A 640 -10.12 -2.58 18.26
CA TRP A 640 -10.60 -3.76 17.54
C TRP A 640 -10.89 -4.93 18.49
N HIS A 641 -9.95 -5.27 19.37
CA HIS A 641 -10.14 -6.32 20.37
C HIS A 641 -11.36 -6.05 21.25
N ILE A 642 -11.54 -4.82 21.73
CA ILE A 642 -12.69 -4.47 22.58
C ILE A 642 -14.02 -4.61 21.82
N ALA A 643 -14.09 -4.10 20.59
CA ALA A 643 -15.27 -4.22 19.73
C ALA A 643 -15.66 -5.70 19.53
N LEU A 644 -14.68 -6.54 19.20
CA LEU A 644 -14.87 -7.97 19.01
C LEU A 644 -15.29 -8.68 20.31
N ILE A 645 -14.63 -8.41 21.43
CA ILE A 645 -14.96 -9.01 22.73
C ILE A 645 -16.41 -8.70 23.10
N ASN A 646 -16.86 -7.45 22.90
CA ASN A 646 -18.24 -7.07 23.19
C ASN A 646 -19.27 -7.85 22.37
N GLN A 647 -18.95 -8.24 21.12
CA GLN A 647 -19.82 -9.12 20.32
C GLN A 647 -19.75 -10.58 20.79
N LEU A 648 -18.57 -11.08 21.15
CA LEU A 648 -18.40 -12.46 21.68
C LEU A 648 -19.14 -12.68 23.01
N VAL A 649 -19.25 -11.64 23.85
CA VAL A 649 -20.06 -11.69 25.07
C VAL A 649 -21.54 -11.95 24.73
N LYS A 650 -22.06 -11.40 23.62
CA LYS A 650 -23.44 -11.61 23.16
C LYS A 650 -23.66 -12.99 22.57
N GLU A 651 -22.84 -13.40 21.60
CA GLU A 651 -23.02 -14.68 20.87
C GLU A 651 -21.72 -15.23 20.26
N VAL A 652 -21.71 -16.52 19.95
CA VAL A 652 -20.61 -17.21 19.26
C VAL A 652 -21.21 -18.17 18.22
N PRO A 653 -20.80 -18.11 16.94
CA PRO A 653 -19.85 -17.17 16.35
C PRO A 653 -20.36 -15.73 16.43
N ALA A 654 -19.47 -14.77 16.69
CA ALA A 654 -19.87 -13.38 16.85
C ALA A 654 -20.29 -12.77 15.50
N GLN A 655 -21.31 -11.90 15.53
CA GLN A 655 -21.48 -10.90 14.48
C GLN A 655 -20.21 -10.05 14.34
N ASN A 656 -19.86 -9.73 13.10
CA ASN A 656 -18.73 -8.85 12.82
C ASN A 656 -19.03 -7.42 13.35
N PRO A 657 -18.26 -6.90 14.33
CA PRO A 657 -18.55 -5.61 14.96
C PRO A 657 -18.47 -4.43 13.98
N ILE A 658 -17.65 -4.55 12.94
CA ILE A 658 -17.34 -3.47 11.98
C ILE A 658 -18.02 -3.66 10.63
N LEU A 659 -18.86 -4.70 10.50
CA LEU A 659 -19.56 -5.05 9.27
C LEU A 659 -20.88 -5.76 9.62
N ALA A 660 -21.85 -4.99 10.12
CA ALA A 660 -23.09 -5.52 10.66
C ALA A 660 -23.85 -6.45 9.71
N GLY A 661 -24.53 -7.47 10.25
CA GLY A 661 -25.25 -8.48 9.46
C GLY A 661 -24.36 -9.53 8.80
N THR A 662 -23.05 -9.55 9.09
CA THR A 662 -22.14 -10.62 8.69
C THR A 662 -21.57 -11.34 9.91
N VAL A 663 -21.31 -12.64 9.77
CA VAL A 663 -20.63 -13.43 10.82
C VAL A 663 -19.12 -13.23 10.70
N LEU A 664 -18.43 -13.07 11.82
CA LEU A 664 -16.98 -12.97 11.84
C LEU A 664 -16.35 -14.25 11.28
N ARG A 665 -15.50 -14.09 10.26
CA ARG A 665 -14.71 -15.17 9.64
C ARG A 665 -13.25 -14.75 9.47
N ASN A 666 -12.38 -15.72 9.23
CA ASN A 666 -10.95 -15.54 8.95
C ASN A 666 -10.16 -14.89 10.10
N TYR A 667 -10.56 -15.13 11.34
CA TYR A 667 -9.94 -14.55 12.53
C TYR A 667 -9.79 -15.55 13.68
N HIS A 668 -8.72 -15.41 14.48
CA HIS A 668 -8.43 -16.26 15.63
C HIS A 668 -8.80 -15.56 16.94
N PHE A 669 -10.02 -15.80 17.43
CA PHE A 669 -10.61 -15.04 18.54
C PHE A 669 -10.50 -15.69 19.92
N PHE A 670 -9.67 -16.73 20.16
CA PHE A 670 -9.66 -17.37 21.49
C PHE A 670 -9.08 -16.50 22.61
N TYR A 671 -8.18 -15.56 22.28
CA TYR A 671 -7.78 -14.52 23.23
C TYR A 671 -8.98 -13.64 23.61
N ASP A 672 -9.71 -13.16 22.62
CA ASP A 672 -10.90 -12.32 22.81
C ASP A 672 -11.98 -13.07 23.59
N LEU A 673 -12.15 -14.36 23.30
CA LEU A 673 -13.09 -15.25 23.97
C LEU A 673 -12.72 -15.51 25.43
N LEU A 674 -11.43 -15.57 25.76
CA LEU A 674 -10.96 -15.62 27.14
C LEU A 674 -11.37 -14.37 27.93
N ILE A 675 -11.24 -13.20 27.30
CA ILE A 675 -11.67 -11.95 27.93
C ILE A 675 -13.20 -11.88 28.02
N ALA A 676 -13.92 -12.31 27.00
CA ALA A 676 -15.39 -12.38 27.00
C ALA A 676 -15.88 -13.30 28.14
N ALA A 677 -15.29 -14.48 28.32
CA ALA A 677 -15.61 -15.39 29.42
C ALA A 677 -15.33 -14.75 30.79
N SER A 678 -14.23 -14.01 30.91
CA SER A 678 -13.85 -13.33 32.15
C SER A 678 -14.80 -12.17 32.48
N ASN A 679 -15.18 -11.38 31.47
CA ASN A 679 -16.19 -10.34 31.60
C ASN A 679 -17.54 -10.94 32.02
N TYR A 680 -17.98 -12.01 31.35
CA TYR A 680 -19.23 -12.71 31.67
C TYR A 680 -19.28 -13.28 33.10
N LEU A 681 -18.15 -13.81 33.60
CA LEU A 681 -18.07 -14.42 34.93
C LEU A 681 -17.86 -13.43 36.08
N THR A 682 -17.24 -12.28 35.81
CA THR A 682 -16.78 -11.35 36.88
C THR A 682 -17.42 -9.97 36.83
N ASN A 683 -18.04 -9.59 35.71
CA ASN A 683 -18.50 -8.24 35.37
C ASN A 683 -17.38 -7.16 35.43
N ILE A 684 -16.10 -7.54 35.34
CA ILE A 684 -15.00 -6.58 35.17
C ILE A 684 -15.06 -6.00 33.76
N SER A 685 -14.86 -4.68 33.63
CA SER A 685 -14.94 -4.00 32.33
C SER A 685 -13.95 -4.61 31.32
N VAL A 686 -14.36 -4.71 30.05
CA VAL A 686 -13.51 -5.22 28.96
C VAL A 686 -12.25 -4.36 28.82
N PHE A 687 -12.38 -3.04 28.96
CA PHE A 687 -11.25 -2.10 28.96
C PHE A 687 -10.20 -2.42 30.03
N ASP A 688 -10.62 -2.70 31.28
CA ASP A 688 -9.70 -3.06 32.36
C ASP A 688 -9.03 -4.42 32.12
N LEU A 689 -9.78 -5.38 31.57
CA LEU A 689 -9.25 -6.71 31.25
C LEU A 689 -8.19 -6.63 30.15
N VAL A 690 -8.46 -5.90 29.06
CA VAL A 690 -7.58 -5.77 27.89
C VAL A 690 -6.31 -4.98 28.21
N PHE A 691 -6.42 -3.82 28.86
CA PHE A 691 -5.27 -2.90 29.01
C PHE A 691 -4.48 -3.06 30.30
N ARG A 692 -5.07 -3.65 31.35
CA ARG A 692 -4.47 -3.71 32.69
C ARG A 692 -4.31 -5.15 33.19
N PHE A 693 -5.40 -5.89 33.42
CA PHE A 693 -5.31 -7.19 34.11
C PHE A 693 -4.60 -8.28 33.29
N TYR A 694 -4.96 -8.49 32.02
CA TYR A 694 -4.31 -9.50 31.20
C TYR A 694 -2.87 -9.17 30.82
N PRO A 695 -2.50 -7.94 30.41
CA PRO A 695 -1.10 -7.59 30.16
C PRO A 695 -0.19 -7.82 31.38
N ILE A 696 -0.66 -7.46 32.59
CA ILE A 696 0.08 -7.73 33.83
C ILE A 696 0.18 -9.24 34.07
N LEU A 697 -0.93 -9.99 33.94
CA LEU A 697 -0.92 -11.44 34.09
C LEU A 697 0.02 -12.10 33.10
N PHE A 698 -0.02 -11.70 31.83
CA PHE A 698 0.79 -12.29 30.78
C PHE A 698 2.27 -12.02 30.99
N SER A 699 2.63 -10.79 31.36
CA SER A 699 4.01 -10.44 31.64
C SER A 699 4.54 -11.13 32.90
N LEU A 700 3.72 -11.24 33.96
CA LEU A 700 4.07 -12.00 35.18
C LEU A 700 4.27 -13.48 34.87
N MET A 701 3.33 -14.09 34.12
CA MET A 701 3.41 -15.48 33.70
C MET A 701 4.58 -15.73 32.75
N LEU A 702 4.93 -14.79 31.88
CA LEU A 702 6.10 -14.90 31.01
C LEU A 702 7.37 -15.11 31.84
N GLY A 703 7.59 -14.30 32.87
CA GLY A 703 8.73 -14.42 33.77
C GLY A 703 8.74 -15.72 34.58
N ILE A 704 7.59 -16.06 35.19
CA ILE A 704 7.46 -17.27 36.02
C ILE A 704 7.63 -18.54 35.17
N GLY A 705 6.98 -18.60 34.01
CA GLY A 705 7.10 -19.71 33.07
C GLY A 705 8.51 -19.85 32.52
N SER A 706 9.14 -18.74 32.13
CA SER A 706 10.54 -18.73 31.70
C SER A 706 11.48 -19.21 32.80
N PHE A 707 11.28 -18.74 34.04
CA PHE A 707 12.08 -19.15 35.19
C PHE A 707 12.02 -20.66 35.40
N TYR A 708 10.82 -21.25 35.47
CA TYR A 708 10.67 -22.70 35.65
C TYR A 708 11.28 -23.50 34.49
N LEU A 709 11.07 -23.06 33.25
CA LEU A 709 11.68 -23.69 32.08
C LEU A 709 13.21 -23.66 32.16
N LEU A 710 13.80 -22.51 32.48
CA LEU A 710 15.24 -22.31 32.54
C LEU A 710 15.90 -23.08 33.69
N VAL A 711 15.27 -23.13 34.87
CA VAL A 711 15.78 -23.92 36.01
C VAL A 711 15.85 -25.40 35.66
N ASN A 712 14.84 -25.92 34.95
CA ASN A 712 14.79 -27.31 34.51
C ASN A 712 15.88 -27.62 33.47
N ILE A 713 16.07 -26.75 32.49
CA ILE A 713 17.06 -26.94 31.42
C ILE A 713 18.50 -26.75 31.93
N PHE A 714 18.77 -25.67 32.68
CA PHE A 714 20.14 -25.23 32.96
C PHE A 714 20.70 -25.61 34.32
N LYS A 715 19.84 -25.99 35.28
CA LYS A 715 20.16 -26.40 36.66
C LYS A 715 20.94 -25.38 37.53
N LYS A 716 21.60 -24.37 36.94
CA LYS A 716 22.38 -23.31 37.60
C LYS A 716 21.67 -21.95 37.54
N THR A 717 21.64 -21.23 38.66
CA THR A 717 20.88 -19.98 38.86
C THR A 717 21.41 -18.76 38.11
N SER A 718 22.73 -18.63 37.90
CA SER A 718 23.31 -17.46 37.20
C SER A 718 22.87 -17.33 35.73
N LYS A 719 22.65 -18.46 35.06
CA LYS A 719 22.16 -18.50 33.67
C LYS A 719 20.72 -18.02 33.58
N VAL A 720 19.92 -18.32 34.60
CA VAL A 720 18.50 -17.97 34.67
C VAL A 720 18.34 -16.44 34.70
N PHE A 721 19.16 -15.75 35.50
CA PHE A 721 19.09 -14.29 35.63
C PHE A 721 19.28 -13.56 34.28
N PHE A 722 20.38 -13.82 33.56
CA PHE A 722 20.64 -13.15 32.28
C PHE A 722 19.60 -13.51 31.21
N SER A 723 19.12 -14.75 31.18
CA SER A 723 18.06 -15.15 30.25
C SER A 723 16.76 -14.40 30.54
N LEU A 724 16.34 -14.32 31.81
CA LEU A 724 15.15 -13.54 32.20
C LEU A 724 15.31 -12.05 31.91
N TYR A 725 16.53 -11.51 32.11
CA TYR A 725 16.82 -10.11 31.81
C TYR A 725 16.64 -9.82 30.32
N LEU A 726 17.15 -10.67 29.44
CA LEU A 726 16.91 -10.52 28.00
C LEU A 726 15.44 -10.69 27.62
N VAL A 727 14.70 -11.62 28.25
CA VAL A 727 13.27 -11.82 27.97
C VAL A 727 12.47 -10.53 28.18
N TYR A 728 12.75 -9.78 29.24
CA TYR A 728 12.01 -8.54 29.54
C TYR A 728 12.56 -7.30 28.84
N PHE A 729 13.88 -7.15 28.79
CA PHE A 729 14.51 -5.86 28.49
C PHE A 729 15.18 -5.79 27.12
N ALA A 730 15.41 -6.92 26.43
CA ALA A 730 16.15 -6.88 25.16
C ALA A 730 15.39 -6.14 24.05
N GLY A 731 16.05 -5.13 23.49
CA GLY A 731 15.63 -4.42 22.29
C GLY A 731 16.41 -4.81 21.03
N SER A 732 16.06 -4.19 19.89
CA SER A 732 16.82 -4.27 18.65
C SER A 732 18.02 -3.31 18.70
N PHE A 733 18.94 -3.40 17.74
CA PHE A 733 19.94 -2.35 17.50
C PHE A 733 19.41 -1.18 16.67
N GLY A 734 18.08 -1.05 16.54
CA GLY A 734 17.48 0.05 15.79
C GLY A 734 17.79 1.43 16.35
N TRP A 735 18.10 1.54 17.64
CA TRP A 735 18.56 2.78 18.25
C TRP A 735 19.87 3.31 17.63
N ILE A 736 20.73 2.43 17.12
CA ILE A 736 21.96 2.83 16.39
C ILE A 736 21.57 3.46 15.06
N VAL A 737 20.66 2.81 14.33
CA VAL A 737 20.17 3.29 13.03
C VAL A 737 19.49 4.66 13.19
N GLU A 738 18.58 4.78 14.15
CA GLU A 738 17.85 6.01 14.43
C GLU A 738 18.81 7.15 14.83
N TYR A 739 19.78 6.85 15.69
CA TYR A 739 20.77 7.85 16.12
C TYR A 739 21.66 8.31 14.96
N LEU A 740 22.05 7.40 14.07
CA LEU A 740 22.82 7.76 12.87
C LEU A 740 22.02 8.66 11.92
N LYS A 741 20.71 8.41 11.77
CA LYS A 741 19.83 9.15 10.86
C LYS A 741 19.41 10.52 11.39
N VAL A 742 18.92 10.58 12.64
CA VAL A 742 18.22 11.77 13.17
C VAL A 742 18.75 12.23 14.53
N LYS A 743 19.85 11.67 15.03
CA LYS A 743 20.47 12.01 16.33
C LYS A 743 19.53 11.85 17.53
N HIS A 744 18.54 10.96 17.40
CA HIS A 744 17.57 10.60 18.44
C HIS A 744 17.61 9.09 18.70
N LEU A 745 17.28 8.66 19.92
CA LEU A 745 17.24 7.25 20.29
C LEU A 745 15.83 6.69 20.08
N GLY A 746 15.69 5.70 19.19
CA GLY A 746 14.40 5.09 18.88
C GLY A 746 14.54 3.84 18.02
N GLY A 747 13.66 3.68 17.04
CA GLY A 747 13.81 2.68 15.98
C GLY A 747 13.57 1.22 16.40
N GLU A 748 12.70 0.93 17.37
CA GLU A 748 12.37 -0.45 17.78
C GLU A 748 12.13 -1.39 16.59
N SER A 749 11.27 -0.98 15.67
CA SER A 749 10.87 -1.71 14.47
C SER A 749 11.62 -1.26 13.21
N ALA A 750 12.81 -0.65 13.36
CA ALA A 750 13.68 -0.32 12.21
C ALA A 750 14.01 -1.55 11.35
N PHE A 751 14.03 -2.73 11.98
CA PHE A 751 14.24 -4.04 11.35
C PHE A 751 12.94 -4.87 11.25
N TRP A 752 11.79 -4.19 11.18
CA TRP A 752 10.41 -4.72 11.20
C TRP A 752 9.90 -5.34 12.50
N ALA A 753 10.72 -6.09 13.24
CA ALA A 753 10.21 -6.79 14.42
C ALA A 753 10.01 -5.87 15.62
N ASN A 754 8.86 -5.99 16.28
CA ASN A 754 8.67 -5.48 17.64
C ASN A 754 9.48 -6.28 18.66
N GLN A 755 9.81 -5.63 19.78
CA GLN A 755 10.74 -6.12 20.79
C GLN A 755 10.03 -6.43 22.10
N SER A 756 10.77 -6.90 23.10
CA SER A 756 10.21 -7.45 24.34
C SER A 756 9.24 -6.50 25.06
N ILE A 757 9.49 -5.19 25.02
CA ILE A 757 8.62 -4.17 25.61
C ILE A 757 7.20 -4.17 24.99
N SER A 758 7.10 -4.47 23.70
CA SER A 758 5.87 -4.36 22.91
C SER A 758 5.08 -5.66 22.79
N PHE A 759 5.51 -6.75 23.46
CA PHE A 759 4.85 -8.05 23.35
C PHE A 759 3.37 -8.03 23.78
N ASN A 760 3.02 -7.20 24.76
CA ASN A 760 1.63 -7.04 25.22
C ASN A 760 0.76 -6.19 24.27
N LEU A 761 1.34 -5.48 23.29
CA LEU A 761 0.56 -4.79 22.25
C LEU A 761 -0.06 -5.78 21.26
N ASN A 762 0.36 -7.05 21.28
CA ASN A 762 -0.27 -8.16 20.57
C ASN A 762 -0.68 -9.25 21.57
N PRO A 763 -1.82 -9.08 22.26
CA PRO A 763 -2.24 -10.02 23.28
C PRO A 763 -2.44 -11.47 22.80
N PRO A 764 -2.95 -11.74 21.56
CA PRO A 764 -2.99 -13.09 21.01
C PRO A 764 -1.61 -13.76 20.95
N PHE A 765 -0.57 -13.01 20.53
CA PHE A 765 0.81 -13.48 20.59
C PHE A 765 1.23 -13.76 22.05
N ALA A 766 1.02 -12.80 22.96
CA ALA A 766 1.46 -12.91 24.35
C ALA A 766 0.93 -14.19 25.02
N ILE A 767 -0.39 -14.47 24.97
CA ILE A 767 -0.95 -15.70 25.56
C ILE A 767 -0.47 -16.97 24.85
N SER A 768 -0.33 -16.95 23.52
CA SER A 768 0.18 -18.11 22.79
C SER A 768 1.62 -18.46 23.16
N LEU A 769 2.45 -17.45 23.46
CA LEU A 769 3.81 -17.66 23.95
C LEU A 769 3.80 -18.35 25.33
N LEU A 770 2.89 -17.96 26.22
CA LEU A 770 2.74 -18.62 27.52
C LEU A 770 2.36 -20.09 27.38
N ILE A 771 1.41 -20.38 26.47
CA ILE A 771 0.99 -21.75 26.16
C ILE A 771 2.17 -22.55 25.58
N VAL A 772 2.96 -21.97 24.66
CA VAL A 772 4.19 -22.58 24.13
C VAL A 772 5.15 -22.92 25.27
N ILE A 773 5.37 -22.01 26.23
CA ILE A 773 6.24 -22.27 27.39
C ILE A 773 5.71 -23.43 28.23
N ALA A 774 4.39 -23.53 28.44
CA ALA A 774 3.79 -24.66 29.17
C ALA A 774 3.99 -25.99 28.43
N ILE A 775 3.81 -26.00 27.10
CA ILE A 775 4.06 -27.15 26.23
C ILE A 775 5.53 -27.59 26.35
N LEU A 776 6.47 -26.64 26.24
CA LEU A 776 7.91 -26.93 26.39
C LEU A 776 8.23 -27.52 27.77
N GLN A 777 7.68 -26.96 28.85
CA GLN A 777 7.89 -27.51 30.19
C GLN A 777 7.35 -28.94 30.33
N ILE A 778 6.15 -29.22 29.80
CA ILE A 778 5.58 -30.57 29.81
C ILE A 778 6.48 -31.54 29.04
N LEU A 779 6.84 -31.20 27.81
CA LEU A 779 7.65 -32.05 26.93
C LEU A 779 9.03 -32.36 27.52
N PHE A 780 9.64 -31.41 28.24
CA PHE A 780 11.01 -31.56 28.74
C PHE A 780 11.11 -32.17 30.13
N THR A 781 10.02 -32.25 30.89
CA THR A 781 10.07 -32.69 32.29
C THR A 781 9.21 -33.91 32.60
N LEU A 782 8.11 -34.10 31.88
CA LEU A 782 7.15 -35.16 32.18
C LEU A 782 7.33 -36.34 31.23
N LYS A 783 7.19 -37.55 31.78
CA LYS A 783 7.17 -38.77 30.97
C LYS A 783 5.83 -38.92 30.27
N PHE A 784 5.87 -39.31 28.99
CA PHE A 784 4.66 -39.55 28.20
C PHE A 784 3.77 -40.63 28.81
N SER A 785 2.48 -40.31 28.93
CA SER A 785 1.40 -41.22 29.29
C SER A 785 0.18 -40.89 28.42
N LYS A 786 -0.81 -41.79 28.32
CA LYS A 786 -2.04 -41.53 27.56
C LYS A 786 -2.71 -40.22 27.99
N LYS A 787 -2.73 -39.95 29.30
CA LYS A 787 -3.25 -38.70 29.88
C LYS A 787 -2.44 -37.47 29.45
N LEU A 788 -1.11 -37.59 29.42
CA LEU A 788 -0.25 -36.46 29.00
C LEU A 788 -0.36 -36.18 27.50
N ILE A 789 -0.52 -37.21 26.68
CA ILE A 789 -0.77 -37.07 25.24
C ILE A 789 -2.07 -36.27 25.03
N LEU A 790 -3.15 -36.58 25.76
CA LEU A 790 -4.40 -35.81 25.70
C LEU A 790 -4.20 -34.34 26.11
N ILE A 791 -3.47 -34.08 27.20
CA ILE A 791 -3.18 -32.71 27.65
C ILE A 791 -2.37 -31.94 26.61
N LEU A 792 -1.35 -32.56 26.03
CA LEU A 792 -0.55 -31.96 24.95
C LEU A 792 -1.40 -31.69 23.71
N THR A 793 -2.26 -32.62 23.31
CA THR A 793 -3.20 -32.42 22.20
C THR A 793 -4.07 -31.19 22.43
N ILE A 794 -4.66 -31.03 23.63
CA ILE A 794 -5.51 -29.88 23.97
C ILE A 794 -4.72 -28.57 23.91
N LEU A 795 -3.54 -28.50 24.54
CA LEU A 795 -2.72 -27.29 24.54
C LEU A 795 -2.21 -26.95 23.13
N CYS A 796 -1.56 -27.89 22.47
CA CYS A 796 -0.98 -27.68 21.13
C CYS A 796 -2.08 -27.37 20.11
N GLY A 797 -3.17 -28.14 20.10
CA GLY A 797 -4.23 -28.00 19.09
C GLY A 797 -5.02 -26.71 19.24
N SER A 798 -5.26 -26.26 20.48
CA SER A 798 -5.96 -24.99 20.73
C SER A 798 -5.09 -23.77 20.44
N THR A 799 -3.77 -23.92 20.41
CA THR A 799 -2.85 -22.79 20.19
C THR A 799 -3.13 -22.08 18.87
N VAL A 800 -3.58 -22.81 17.83
CA VAL A 800 -3.89 -22.22 16.51
C VAL A 800 -5.04 -21.20 16.57
N ALA A 801 -5.98 -21.37 17.50
CA ALA A 801 -7.12 -20.50 17.70
C ALA A 801 -6.81 -19.29 18.59
N PHE A 802 -5.75 -19.36 19.41
CA PHE A 802 -5.19 -18.20 20.12
C PHE A 802 -4.27 -17.39 19.22
N LYS A 803 -3.37 -18.07 18.48
CA LYS A 803 -2.52 -17.46 17.46
C LYS A 803 -2.11 -18.50 16.44
N THR A 804 -2.57 -18.33 15.20
CA THR A 804 -2.32 -19.29 14.12
C THR A 804 -0.82 -19.56 13.91
N TYR A 805 0.03 -18.53 14.05
CA TYR A 805 1.49 -18.67 13.88
C TYR A 805 2.13 -19.63 14.89
N ALA A 806 1.79 -19.53 16.18
CA ALA A 806 2.29 -20.50 17.17
C ALA A 806 1.80 -21.92 16.88
N GLY A 807 0.52 -22.07 16.46
CA GLY A 807 -0.03 -23.37 16.08
C GLY A 807 0.76 -24.02 14.93
N VAL A 808 1.01 -23.26 13.86
CA VAL A 808 1.82 -23.71 12.70
C VAL A 808 3.23 -24.12 13.14
N LEU A 809 3.89 -23.31 13.98
CA LEU A 809 5.24 -23.62 14.48
C LEU A 809 5.27 -24.91 15.32
N ILE A 810 4.30 -25.10 16.22
CA ILE A 810 4.22 -26.29 17.07
C ILE A 810 3.98 -27.54 16.22
N ILE A 811 3.00 -27.51 15.32
CA ILE A 811 2.63 -28.67 14.48
C ILE A 811 3.82 -29.09 13.61
N ALA A 812 4.47 -28.13 12.93
CA ALA A 812 5.63 -28.39 12.10
C ALA A 812 6.82 -28.92 12.93
N THR A 813 7.07 -28.36 14.12
CA THR A 813 8.14 -28.83 15.01
C THR A 813 7.88 -30.25 15.51
N LEU A 814 6.65 -30.57 15.92
CA LEU A 814 6.27 -31.92 16.35
C LEU A 814 6.49 -32.96 15.25
N LEU A 815 6.10 -32.64 14.00
CA LEU A 815 6.33 -33.50 12.85
C LEU A 815 7.83 -33.72 12.61
N MET A 816 8.62 -32.65 12.55
CA MET A 816 10.06 -32.75 12.29
C MET A 816 10.79 -33.53 13.39
N ILE A 817 10.42 -33.33 14.65
CA ILE A 817 10.96 -34.12 15.77
C ILE A 817 10.56 -35.59 15.66
N ALA A 818 9.30 -35.88 15.33
CA ALA A 818 8.83 -37.24 15.13
C ALA A 818 9.62 -37.97 14.04
N LEU A 819 9.91 -37.29 12.92
CA LEU A 819 10.68 -37.83 11.80
C LEU A 819 12.17 -38.01 12.15
N ILE A 820 12.83 -36.97 12.68
CA ILE A 820 14.27 -36.99 12.97
C ILE A 820 14.59 -37.98 14.10
N LYS A 821 13.77 -38.01 15.17
CA LYS A 821 13.95 -38.93 16.29
C LYS A 821 13.27 -40.29 16.08
N ARG A 822 12.55 -40.48 14.98
CA ARG A 822 11.75 -41.68 14.67
C ARG A 822 10.84 -42.08 15.84
N SER A 823 10.19 -41.10 16.47
CA SER A 823 9.40 -41.31 17.68
C SER A 823 7.90 -41.38 17.38
N LEU A 824 7.32 -42.56 17.56
CA LEU A 824 5.88 -42.79 17.39
C LEU A 824 5.05 -41.91 18.34
N THR A 825 5.54 -41.65 19.55
CA THR A 825 4.82 -40.80 20.52
C THR A 825 4.67 -39.37 20.02
N TYR A 826 5.75 -38.75 19.52
CA TYR A 826 5.67 -37.41 18.92
C TYR A 826 4.80 -37.40 17.67
N PHE A 827 4.81 -38.48 16.88
CA PHE A 827 3.93 -38.61 15.71
C PHE A 827 2.45 -38.66 16.10
N ILE A 828 2.09 -39.41 17.16
CA ILE A 828 0.71 -39.46 17.68
C ILE A 828 0.27 -38.08 18.18
N VAL A 829 1.13 -37.38 18.94
CA VAL A 829 0.82 -36.02 19.42
C VAL A 829 0.65 -35.06 18.23
N PHE A 830 1.51 -35.13 17.21
CA PHE A 830 1.38 -34.37 15.97
C PHE A 830 0.02 -34.62 15.30
N LEU A 831 -0.35 -35.88 15.08
CA LEU A 831 -1.59 -36.23 14.39
C LEU A 831 -2.81 -35.74 15.17
N ALA A 832 -2.87 -36.01 16.47
CA ALA A 832 -3.97 -35.58 17.33
C ALA A 832 -4.08 -34.05 17.42
N THR A 833 -2.94 -33.36 17.54
CA THR A 833 -2.87 -31.90 17.53
C THR A 833 -3.37 -31.33 16.20
N SER A 834 -2.99 -31.93 15.08
CA SER A 834 -3.39 -31.48 13.74
C SER A 834 -4.88 -31.64 13.53
N ILE A 835 -5.47 -32.77 13.95
CA ILE A 835 -6.92 -33.00 13.89
C ILE A 835 -7.66 -31.94 14.72
N LEU A 836 -7.27 -31.70 15.97
CA LEU A 836 -7.92 -30.69 16.81
C LEU A 836 -7.77 -29.28 16.22
N SER A 837 -6.59 -28.95 15.69
CA SER A 837 -6.34 -27.66 15.04
C SER A 837 -7.25 -27.44 13.83
N ILE A 838 -7.41 -28.46 12.98
CA ILE A 838 -8.30 -28.41 11.81
C ILE A 838 -9.75 -28.22 12.24
N LEU A 839 -10.22 -28.93 13.27
CA LEU A 839 -11.59 -28.80 13.80
C LEU A 839 -11.88 -27.36 14.29
N LEU A 840 -10.91 -26.72 14.93
CA LEU A 840 -11.05 -25.34 15.42
C LEU A 840 -10.96 -24.28 14.31
N ILE A 841 -10.20 -24.55 13.24
CA ILE A 841 -10.03 -23.62 12.11
C ILE A 841 -11.19 -23.71 11.12
N ILE A 842 -11.63 -24.92 10.77
CA ILE A 842 -12.59 -25.13 9.67
C ILE A 842 -13.95 -24.47 9.93
N SER A 843 -14.31 -24.30 11.20
CA SER A 843 -15.53 -23.60 11.60
C SER A 843 -15.46 -22.08 11.44
N ASN A 844 -14.25 -21.50 11.40
CA ASN A 844 -14.01 -20.06 11.48
C ASN A 844 -13.35 -19.45 10.23
N PHE A 845 -12.83 -20.26 9.30
CA PHE A 845 -12.11 -19.81 8.11
C PHE A 845 -12.79 -20.25 6.81
N SER A 846 -12.83 -19.36 5.81
CA SER A 846 -13.36 -19.68 4.48
C SER A 846 -12.31 -20.38 3.62
N LEU A 847 -12.64 -21.57 3.10
CA LEU A 847 -11.82 -22.31 2.13
C LEU A 847 -11.88 -21.61 0.76
N GLY A 848 -10.88 -20.80 0.41
CA GLY A 848 -10.82 -20.16 -0.92
C GLY A 848 -9.90 -18.95 -1.06
N SER A 849 -9.36 -18.38 0.02
CA SER A 849 -8.47 -17.22 -0.04
C SER A 849 -6.99 -17.61 0.00
N ASN A 850 -6.18 -17.06 -0.92
CA ASN A 850 -4.73 -17.13 -0.86
C ASN A 850 -4.22 -16.27 0.31
N LEU A 851 -4.18 -16.84 1.51
CA LEU A 851 -3.78 -16.13 2.74
C LEU A 851 -2.27 -15.88 2.81
N ILE A 852 -1.45 -16.73 2.19
CA ILE A 852 0.01 -16.63 2.20
C ILE A 852 0.53 -16.48 0.76
N ILE A 853 1.45 -15.55 0.56
CA ILE A 853 2.10 -15.24 -0.71
C ILE A 853 3.59 -15.56 -0.57
N PHE A 854 4.15 -16.31 -1.52
CA PHE A 854 5.60 -16.52 -1.60
C PHE A 854 6.26 -15.25 -2.13
N SER A 855 6.99 -14.56 -1.25
CA SER A 855 7.68 -13.30 -1.55
C SER A 855 9.02 -13.30 -0.81
N PRO A 856 10.04 -14.00 -1.37
CA PRO A 856 11.31 -14.16 -0.70
C PRO A 856 11.99 -12.81 -0.49
N PHE A 857 12.58 -12.65 0.69
CA PHE A 857 13.36 -11.47 1.12
C PHE A 857 12.55 -10.17 1.23
N TRP A 858 11.21 -10.20 1.14
CA TRP A 858 10.38 -9.00 1.18
C TRP A 858 10.67 -8.08 2.37
N PHE A 859 10.76 -8.62 3.60
CA PHE A 859 11.09 -7.80 4.79
C PHE A 859 12.52 -7.26 4.78
N ILE A 860 13.47 -8.02 4.23
CA ILE A 860 14.87 -7.62 4.15
C ILE A 860 15.03 -6.48 3.14
N HIS A 861 14.34 -6.59 2.01
CA HIS A 861 14.31 -5.57 0.97
C HIS A 861 13.64 -4.30 1.45
N SER A 862 12.38 -4.40 1.90
CA SER A 862 11.62 -3.25 2.41
C SER A 862 12.27 -2.57 3.63
N MET A 863 12.99 -3.32 4.48
CA MET A 863 13.77 -2.72 5.56
C MET A 863 14.83 -1.73 5.05
N VAL A 864 15.52 -2.08 3.96
CA VAL A 864 16.58 -1.26 3.35
C VAL A 864 15.99 -0.16 2.48
N ASP A 865 14.90 -0.46 1.75
CA ASP A 865 14.29 0.43 0.77
C ASP A 865 13.45 1.54 1.42
N SER A 866 12.77 1.26 2.53
CA SER A 866 11.85 2.21 3.16
C SER A 866 12.57 3.25 4.03
N PRO A 867 12.38 4.57 3.80
CA PRO A 867 13.03 5.62 4.58
C PRO A 867 12.70 5.66 6.07
N ASP A 868 11.54 5.16 6.50
CA ASP A 868 11.11 5.05 7.90
C ASP A 868 11.74 3.86 8.64
N ARG A 869 12.43 2.97 7.91
CA ARG A 869 13.12 1.77 8.46
C ARG A 869 14.63 2.02 8.51
N VAL A 870 15.44 1.05 8.09
CA VAL A 870 16.88 1.26 7.92
C VAL A 870 17.13 2.30 6.82
N GLY A 871 16.38 2.26 5.73
CA GLY A 871 16.37 3.31 4.71
C GLY A 871 17.74 3.60 4.09
N TRP A 872 18.54 2.56 3.84
CA TRP A 872 19.88 2.70 3.28
C TRP A 872 19.83 2.76 1.75
N VAL A 873 19.46 3.94 1.23
CA VAL A 873 19.26 4.21 -0.22
C VAL A 873 20.42 3.71 -1.08
N ARG A 874 21.67 3.93 -0.68
CA ARG A 874 22.85 3.46 -1.43
C ARG A 874 22.90 1.93 -1.57
N LEU A 875 22.49 1.19 -0.55
CA LEU A 875 22.45 -0.28 -0.59
C LEU A 875 21.28 -0.77 -1.46
N SER A 876 20.13 -0.09 -1.41
CA SER A 876 19.00 -0.33 -2.31
C SER A 876 19.36 -0.13 -3.79
N LEU A 877 20.01 1.00 -4.10
CA LEU A 877 20.53 1.31 -5.44
C LEU A 877 21.60 0.30 -5.88
N ALA A 878 22.47 -0.15 -4.96
CA ALA A 878 23.48 -1.16 -5.29
C ALA A 878 22.85 -2.50 -5.69
N ARG A 879 21.77 -2.91 -5.02
CA ARG A 879 20.99 -4.10 -5.36
C ARG A 879 20.32 -3.96 -6.73
N THR A 880 19.57 -2.88 -6.96
CA THR A 880 18.82 -2.67 -8.22
C THR A 880 19.74 -2.52 -9.43
N ILE A 881 20.80 -1.71 -9.33
CA ILE A 881 21.81 -1.56 -10.39
C ILE A 881 22.58 -2.88 -10.62
N GLY A 882 22.93 -3.58 -9.53
CA GLY A 882 23.63 -4.87 -9.63
C GLY A 882 22.80 -5.89 -10.41
N PHE A 883 21.48 -5.93 -10.17
CA PHE A 883 20.56 -6.80 -10.89
C PHE A 883 20.37 -6.36 -12.36
N SER A 884 20.09 -5.07 -12.61
CA SER A 884 19.81 -4.59 -13.98
C SER A 884 21.02 -4.68 -14.91
N GLN A 885 22.24 -4.52 -14.38
CA GLN A 885 23.48 -4.62 -15.15
C GLN A 885 24.09 -6.03 -15.17
N ASN A 886 23.39 -7.05 -14.66
CA ASN A 886 23.92 -8.41 -14.48
C ASN A 886 25.24 -8.49 -13.67
N ASN A 887 25.51 -7.51 -12.81
CA ASN A 887 26.65 -7.49 -11.91
C ASN A 887 26.32 -8.29 -10.63
N TRP A 888 26.42 -9.61 -10.74
CA TRP A 888 26.08 -10.55 -9.67
C TRP A 888 26.88 -10.35 -8.39
N PHE A 889 28.15 -9.95 -8.48
CA PHE A 889 28.96 -9.68 -7.28
C PHE A 889 28.35 -8.54 -6.46
N LYS A 890 27.97 -7.44 -7.11
CA LYS A 890 27.34 -6.27 -6.46
C LYS A 890 25.96 -6.61 -5.90
N PHE A 891 25.15 -7.35 -6.67
CA PHE A 891 23.84 -7.83 -6.23
C PHE A 891 23.95 -8.74 -5.00
N ILE A 892 24.73 -9.82 -5.08
CA ILE A 892 24.89 -10.81 -4.00
C ILE A 892 25.48 -10.16 -2.75
N THR A 893 26.48 -9.28 -2.89
CA THR A 893 27.04 -8.54 -1.74
C THR A 893 25.98 -7.69 -1.06
N SER A 894 25.12 -7.01 -1.83
CA SER A 894 24.02 -6.18 -1.29
C SER A 894 22.98 -7.03 -0.55
N GLU A 895 22.61 -8.19 -1.10
CA GLU A 895 21.71 -9.16 -0.46
C GLU A 895 22.29 -9.70 0.86
N ILE A 896 23.57 -10.10 0.86
CA ILE A 896 24.25 -10.62 2.05
C ILE A 896 24.30 -9.55 3.15
N ILE A 897 24.69 -8.32 2.82
CA ILE A 897 24.73 -7.21 3.80
C ILE A 897 23.33 -6.97 4.37
N SER A 898 22.30 -6.90 3.52
CA SER A 898 20.91 -6.68 3.94
C SER A 898 20.42 -7.79 4.87
N PHE A 899 20.72 -9.05 4.56
CA PHE A 899 20.38 -10.20 5.37
C PHE A 899 21.05 -10.16 6.76
N PHE A 900 22.35 -9.83 6.82
CA PHE A 900 23.06 -9.69 8.10
C PHE A 900 22.56 -8.52 8.92
N LEU A 901 22.23 -7.38 8.29
CA LEU A 901 21.59 -6.25 8.96
C LEU A 901 20.26 -6.67 9.60
N PHE A 902 19.43 -7.41 8.86
CA PHE A 902 18.16 -7.91 9.37
C PHE A 902 18.35 -8.83 10.60
N ILE A 903 19.32 -9.74 10.59
CA ILE A 903 19.61 -10.65 11.71
C ILE A 903 20.17 -9.88 12.92
N ILE A 904 21.27 -9.17 12.72
CA ILE A 904 22.02 -8.50 13.79
C ILE A 904 21.18 -7.39 14.41
N GLY A 905 20.49 -6.64 13.55
CA GLY A 905 19.57 -5.57 13.95
C GLY A 905 18.46 -6.08 14.86
N ASN A 906 17.72 -7.10 14.45
CA ASN A 906 16.62 -7.67 15.24
C ASN A 906 17.07 -8.34 16.53
N LEU A 907 18.19 -9.08 16.52
CA LEU A 907 18.67 -9.79 17.69
C LEU A 907 19.18 -8.83 18.78
N GLY A 908 19.83 -7.72 18.41
CA GLY A 908 20.49 -6.86 19.39
C GLY A 908 21.48 -7.67 20.24
N ILE A 909 21.43 -7.50 21.57
CA ILE A 909 22.26 -8.31 22.51
C ILE A 909 21.93 -9.81 22.47
N ARG A 910 20.77 -10.23 21.97
CA ARG A 910 20.46 -11.66 21.80
C ARG A 910 21.32 -12.33 20.73
N ILE A 911 22.14 -11.58 19.98
CA ILE A 911 23.11 -12.12 19.01
C ILE A 911 24.04 -13.16 19.62
N PHE A 912 24.33 -13.06 20.94
CA PHE A 912 25.11 -14.06 21.66
C PHE A 912 24.49 -15.47 21.62
N ALA A 913 23.20 -15.59 21.33
CA ALA A 913 22.54 -16.88 21.13
C ALA A 913 23.16 -17.66 19.97
N LEU A 914 23.63 -17.00 18.90
CA LEU A 914 24.20 -17.67 17.73
C LEU A 914 25.48 -18.47 18.07
N PHE A 915 26.23 -18.08 19.11
CA PHE A 915 27.40 -18.86 19.56
C PHE A 915 27.03 -20.25 20.11
N SER A 916 25.76 -20.53 20.43
CA SER A 916 25.35 -21.89 20.79
C SER A 916 25.46 -22.87 19.62
N LEU A 917 25.43 -22.38 18.37
CA LEU A 917 25.53 -23.20 17.15
C LEU A 917 26.88 -23.90 17.01
N ILE A 918 27.93 -23.42 17.70
CA ILE A 918 29.24 -24.11 17.78
C ILE A 918 29.08 -25.55 18.29
N LYS A 919 28.05 -25.84 19.10
CA LYS A 919 27.75 -27.18 19.61
C LYS A 919 26.57 -27.84 18.90
N ILE A 920 26.46 -27.68 17.57
CA ILE A 920 25.35 -28.22 16.78
C ILE A 920 25.14 -29.73 16.97
N LYS A 921 26.22 -30.53 17.11
CA LYS A 921 26.10 -31.97 17.39
C LYS A 921 25.31 -32.26 18.67
N THR A 922 25.53 -31.50 19.74
CA THR A 922 24.79 -31.66 21.01
C THR A 922 23.32 -31.28 20.86
N ILE A 923 23.01 -30.29 20.00
CA ILE A 923 21.63 -29.88 19.70
C ILE A 923 20.87 -31.04 19.06
N PHE A 924 21.46 -31.73 18.07
CA PHE A 924 20.82 -32.86 17.40
C PHE A 924 20.72 -34.12 18.28
N GLN A 925 21.58 -34.26 19.29
CA GLN A 925 21.54 -35.37 20.23
C GLN A 925 20.40 -35.23 21.24
N GLN A 926 20.23 -34.06 21.87
CA GLN A 926 19.23 -33.85 22.92
C GLN A 926 17.90 -33.38 22.33
N THR A 927 16.81 -34.10 22.60
CA THR A 927 15.49 -33.83 22.01
C THR A 927 14.98 -32.43 22.38
N GLU A 928 15.28 -31.96 23.59
CA GLU A 928 14.86 -30.65 24.09
C GLU A 928 15.52 -29.53 23.28
N TYR A 929 16.84 -29.61 23.07
CA TYR A 929 17.57 -28.64 22.26
C TYR A 929 17.20 -28.70 20.78
N LEU A 930 16.98 -29.91 20.25
CA LEU A 930 16.51 -30.07 18.88
C LEU A 930 15.14 -29.43 18.67
N PHE A 931 14.22 -29.58 19.64
CA PHE A 931 12.89 -28.96 19.58
C PHE A 931 13.00 -27.45 19.54
N LEU A 932 13.75 -26.84 20.47
CA LEU A 932 13.96 -25.39 20.51
C LEU A 932 14.63 -24.88 19.22
N PHE A 933 15.60 -25.63 18.69
CA PHE A 933 16.30 -25.28 17.46
C PHE A 933 15.35 -25.28 16.24
N ILE A 934 14.58 -26.35 16.02
CA ILE A 934 13.64 -26.44 14.89
C ILE A 934 12.55 -25.37 15.00
N PHE A 935 11.97 -25.20 16.19
CA PHE A 935 10.95 -24.18 16.43
C PHE A 935 11.47 -22.77 16.13
N SER A 936 12.69 -22.46 16.61
CA SER A 936 13.38 -21.20 16.36
C SER A 936 13.74 -20.99 14.89
N LEU A 937 14.15 -22.06 14.18
CA LEU A 937 14.50 -22.03 12.76
C LEU A 937 13.28 -21.69 11.91
N LEU A 938 12.16 -22.37 12.14
CA LEU A 938 10.89 -22.12 11.44
C LEU A 938 10.36 -20.71 11.73
N ALA A 939 10.41 -20.28 12.98
CA ALA A 939 10.01 -18.92 13.40
C ALA A 939 10.81 -17.82 12.71
N PHE A 940 12.08 -18.08 12.36
CA PHE A 940 12.93 -17.14 11.64
C PHE A 940 12.74 -17.20 10.12
N PHE A 941 12.68 -18.40 9.52
CA PHE A 941 12.68 -18.54 8.07
C PHE A 941 11.32 -18.35 7.40
N ILE A 942 10.20 -18.67 8.06
CA ILE A 942 8.87 -18.45 7.47
C ILE A 942 8.67 -16.99 7.01
N PRO A 943 8.92 -15.95 7.84
CA PRO A 943 8.76 -14.57 7.40
C PRO A 943 9.74 -14.14 6.30
N ILE A 944 10.89 -14.82 6.14
CA ILE A 944 11.83 -14.51 5.06
C ILE A 944 11.29 -14.93 3.69
N PHE A 945 10.50 -16.00 3.62
CA PHE A 945 10.00 -16.55 2.36
C PHE A 945 8.55 -16.15 2.07
N PHE A 946 7.77 -15.79 3.10
CA PHE A 946 6.33 -15.68 3.00
C PHE A 946 5.78 -14.40 3.64
N ILE A 947 4.83 -13.77 2.95
CA ILE A 947 4.02 -12.65 3.46
C ILE A 947 2.54 -13.03 3.47
N GLN A 948 1.76 -12.36 4.32
CA GLN A 948 0.30 -12.55 4.36
C GLN A 948 -0.37 -11.60 3.38
N SER A 949 -1.37 -12.10 2.64
CA SER A 949 -2.21 -11.27 1.78
C SER A 949 -2.94 -10.19 2.59
N GLY A 950 -3.03 -8.98 2.05
CA GLY A 950 -3.66 -7.83 2.70
C GLY A 950 -2.69 -6.98 3.54
N ASN A 951 -2.01 -7.58 4.53
CA ASN A 951 -1.04 -6.89 5.40
C ASN A 951 0.21 -7.76 5.68
N PRO A 952 1.36 -7.44 5.05
CA PRO A 952 2.63 -8.14 5.29
C PRO A 952 3.07 -8.14 6.75
N TRP A 953 2.77 -7.09 7.53
CA TRP A 953 3.16 -6.97 8.96
C TRP A 953 2.74 -8.18 9.81
N ASN A 954 1.69 -8.88 9.41
CA ASN A 954 1.19 -10.03 10.13
C ASN A 954 2.20 -11.21 10.16
N THR A 955 2.94 -11.48 9.08
CA THR A 955 3.91 -12.59 9.07
C THR A 955 5.19 -12.29 9.84
N ILE A 956 5.58 -11.02 10.06
CA ILE A 956 6.78 -10.74 10.86
C ILE A 956 6.65 -11.29 12.28
N GLN A 957 5.44 -11.45 12.79
CA GLN A 957 5.16 -11.90 14.16
C GLN A 957 5.67 -13.33 14.46
N PHE A 958 5.97 -14.14 13.43
CA PHE A 958 6.70 -15.40 13.61
C PHE A 958 8.06 -15.17 14.30
N ILE A 959 8.75 -14.07 13.98
CA ILE A 959 10.08 -13.76 14.52
C ILE A 959 10.04 -13.51 16.04
N TYR A 960 8.90 -13.15 16.62
CA TYR A 960 8.80 -12.87 18.05
C TYR A 960 9.06 -14.13 18.90
N TYR A 961 8.65 -15.30 18.40
CA TYR A 961 8.99 -16.58 19.01
C TYR A 961 10.49 -16.87 18.92
N PHE A 962 11.12 -16.56 17.78
CA PHE A 962 12.58 -16.65 17.59
C PHE A 962 13.33 -15.73 18.57
N LEU A 963 12.86 -14.50 18.77
CA LEU A 963 13.43 -13.53 19.70
C LEU A 963 13.34 -14.01 21.17
N TYR A 964 12.23 -14.62 21.56
CA TYR A 964 12.08 -15.23 22.89
C TYR A 964 13.08 -16.37 23.11
N ILE A 965 13.16 -17.34 22.18
CA ILE A 965 14.11 -18.46 22.29
C ILE A 965 15.57 -17.96 22.31
N SER A 966 15.87 -16.96 21.48
CA SER A 966 17.19 -16.32 21.45
C SER A 966 17.53 -15.62 22.78
N SER A 967 16.54 -15.09 23.50
CA SER A 967 16.73 -14.55 24.86
C SER A 967 17.13 -15.63 25.86
N LEU A 968 16.47 -16.79 25.81
CA LEU A 968 16.80 -17.93 26.68
C LEU A 968 18.22 -18.43 26.45
N ILE A 969 18.59 -18.64 25.19
CA ILE A 969 19.90 -19.18 24.80
C ILE A 969 21.00 -18.12 24.98
N GLY A 970 20.75 -16.88 24.59
CA GLY A 970 21.70 -15.77 24.70
C GLY A 970 22.14 -15.52 26.15
N GLY A 971 21.18 -15.51 27.09
CA GLY A 971 21.50 -15.36 28.52
C GLY A 971 22.34 -16.51 29.08
N MET A 972 22.11 -17.74 28.61
CA MET A 972 22.93 -18.90 28.96
C MET A 972 24.36 -18.77 28.44
N VAL A 973 24.55 -18.28 27.21
CA VAL A 973 25.87 -18.06 26.61
C VAL A 973 26.62 -16.94 27.34
N ILE A 974 25.96 -15.80 27.57
CA ILE A 974 26.51 -14.66 28.31
C ILE A 974 27.00 -15.11 29.69
N SER A 975 26.17 -15.86 30.43
CA SER A 975 26.58 -16.38 31.75
C SER A 975 27.76 -17.35 31.66
N LYS A 976 27.90 -18.14 30.59
CA LYS A 976 29.09 -18.99 30.39
C LYS A 976 30.35 -18.17 30.11
N ILE A 977 30.24 -17.09 29.34
CA ILE A 977 31.36 -16.18 29.04
C ILE A 977 31.84 -15.51 30.34
N ILE A 978 30.91 -14.94 31.11
CA ILE A 978 31.19 -14.29 32.41
C ILE A 978 31.93 -15.24 33.36
N ASN A 979 31.53 -16.51 33.39
CA ASN A 979 32.15 -17.52 34.26
C ASN A 979 33.52 -18.02 33.76
N LYS A 980 33.94 -17.68 32.53
CA LYS A 980 35.21 -18.12 31.94
C LYS A 980 36.30 -17.04 31.97
N ILE A 981 35.91 -15.77 31.98
CA ILE A 981 36.85 -14.65 31.98
C ILE A 981 37.23 -14.23 33.41
N ASN A 982 38.29 -13.44 33.58
CA ASN A 982 38.73 -12.98 34.89
C ASN A 982 37.68 -12.07 35.56
N LYS A 983 37.74 -11.93 36.90
CA LYS A 983 36.70 -11.24 37.68
C LYS A 983 36.46 -9.79 37.25
N PHE A 984 37.53 -9.04 36.92
CA PHE A 984 37.42 -7.65 36.50
C PHE A 984 36.73 -7.53 35.14
N ALA A 985 37.20 -8.28 34.14
CA ALA A 985 36.59 -8.34 32.81
C ALA A 985 35.15 -8.87 32.85
N ALA A 986 34.86 -9.82 33.75
CA ALA A 986 33.51 -10.35 33.99
C ALA A 986 32.54 -9.27 34.47
N ILE A 987 32.96 -8.43 35.43
CA ILE A 987 32.15 -7.32 35.95
C ILE A 987 31.92 -6.28 34.84
N LEU A 988 32.96 -5.86 34.14
CA LEU A 988 32.84 -4.88 33.04
C LEU A 988 31.92 -5.40 31.93
N PHE A 989 32.09 -6.65 31.49
CA PHE A 989 31.25 -7.26 30.48
C PHE A 989 29.79 -7.38 30.95
N ALA A 990 29.54 -7.77 32.19
CA ALA A 990 28.19 -7.83 32.75
C ALA A 990 27.53 -6.43 32.80
N LEU A 991 28.27 -5.38 33.17
CA LEU A 991 27.78 -4.00 33.18
C LEU A 991 27.42 -3.53 31.77
N ILE A 992 28.26 -3.80 30.77
CA ILE A 992 27.98 -3.48 29.37
C ILE A 992 26.68 -4.15 28.91
N ILE A 993 26.50 -5.44 29.21
CA ILE A 993 25.26 -6.16 28.85
C ILE A 993 24.05 -5.53 29.54
N ILE A 994 24.12 -5.21 30.83
CA ILE A 994 23.03 -4.60 31.59
C ILE A 994 22.68 -3.20 31.05
N ILE A 995 23.66 -2.40 30.63
CA ILE A 995 23.42 -1.04 30.13
C ILE A 995 22.88 -1.05 28.69
N LEU A 996 23.47 -1.87 27.80
CA LEU A 996 23.12 -1.85 26.37
C LEU A 996 21.80 -2.55 26.06
N THR A 997 21.45 -3.60 26.80
CA THR A 997 20.23 -4.40 26.54
C THR A 997 18.95 -3.57 26.53
N PRO A 998 18.66 -2.70 27.53
CA PRO A 998 17.40 -1.99 27.62
C PRO A 998 17.31 -0.74 26.75
N ILE A 999 18.37 -0.24 26.11
CA ILE A 999 18.38 1.10 25.45
C ILE A 999 17.16 1.29 24.54
N ASN A 1000 16.96 0.40 23.58
CA ASN A 1000 15.86 0.49 22.62
C ASN A 1000 14.48 0.22 23.26
N SER A 1001 14.39 -0.76 24.16
CA SER A 1001 13.15 -1.04 24.88
C SER A 1001 12.72 0.12 25.77
N TRP A 1002 13.68 0.79 26.42
CA TRP A 1002 13.46 1.95 27.27
C TRP A 1002 12.99 3.15 26.46
N THR A 1003 13.60 3.39 25.28
CA THR A 1003 13.15 4.47 24.39
C THR A 1003 11.71 4.26 23.96
N THR A 1004 11.32 3.03 23.58
CA THR A 1004 9.91 2.71 23.31
C THR A 1004 9.04 2.97 24.54
N ALA A 1005 9.40 2.42 25.70
CA ALA A 1005 8.63 2.57 26.93
C ALA A 1005 8.41 4.04 27.29
N SER A 1006 9.43 4.89 27.11
CA SER A 1006 9.37 6.31 27.40
C SER A 1006 8.32 7.06 26.58
N GLY A 1007 8.05 6.61 25.33
CA GLY A 1007 7.00 7.17 24.49
C GLY A 1007 5.58 7.02 25.07
N TYR A 1008 5.35 6.00 25.90
CA TYR A 1008 4.05 5.74 26.54
C TYR A 1008 3.88 6.46 27.89
N LEU A 1009 4.98 6.97 28.47
CA LEU A 1009 4.93 7.71 29.74
C LEU A 1009 4.40 9.14 29.57
N SER A 1010 4.48 9.72 28.37
CA SER A 1010 3.95 11.06 28.05
C SER A 1010 2.49 11.22 28.43
N TYR A 1011 2.12 12.38 29.02
CA TYR A 1011 0.71 12.66 29.35
C TYR A 1011 -0.16 12.84 28.10
N LYS A 1012 0.43 13.21 26.96
CA LYS A 1012 -0.29 13.35 25.69
C LYS A 1012 -0.50 11.95 25.08
N PRO A 1013 -1.75 11.54 24.80
CA PRO A 1013 -2.02 10.33 24.03
C PRO A 1013 -1.73 10.56 22.55
N HIS A 1014 -1.71 9.48 21.75
CA HIS A 1014 -1.67 9.64 20.28
C HIS A 1014 -3.08 9.92 19.75
N ALA A 1015 -4.08 9.25 20.34
CA ALA A 1015 -5.49 9.45 20.02
C ALA A 1015 -6.34 9.61 21.29
N PHE A 1016 -7.41 10.38 21.24
CA PHE A 1016 -8.33 10.53 22.36
C PHE A 1016 -9.79 10.64 21.91
N ILE A 1017 -10.69 10.39 22.85
CA ILE A 1017 -12.13 10.67 22.74
C ILE A 1017 -12.43 11.72 23.79
N SER A 1018 -12.99 12.85 23.37
CA SER A 1018 -13.29 13.95 24.28
C SER A 1018 -14.32 13.54 25.33
N GLN A 1019 -14.43 14.29 26.42
CA GLN A 1019 -15.46 14.05 27.42
C GLN A 1019 -16.88 14.19 26.84
N THR A 1020 -17.07 15.13 25.91
CA THR A 1020 -18.33 15.41 25.21
C THR A 1020 -18.71 14.29 24.24
N GLU A 1021 -17.79 13.81 23.41
CA GLU A 1021 -18.02 12.68 22.52
C GLU A 1021 -18.27 11.39 23.31
N LEU A 1022 -17.52 11.17 24.40
CA LEU A 1022 -17.69 10.02 25.27
C LEU A 1022 -19.10 9.96 25.89
N GLN A 1023 -19.70 11.10 26.23
CA GLN A 1023 -21.10 11.15 26.69
C GLN A 1023 -22.10 10.67 25.63
N ALA A 1024 -21.88 11.05 24.36
CA ALA A 1024 -22.73 10.62 23.25
C ALA A 1024 -22.63 9.10 23.04
N LEU A 1025 -21.42 8.56 23.05
CA LEU A 1025 -21.18 7.12 22.93
C LEU A 1025 -21.77 6.32 24.10
N GLN A 1026 -21.68 6.84 25.34
CA GLN A 1026 -22.32 6.26 26.52
C GLN A 1026 -23.85 6.32 26.46
N TYR A 1027 -24.42 7.36 25.87
CA TYR A 1027 -25.85 7.42 25.60
C TYR A 1027 -26.26 6.32 24.60
N LEU A 1028 -25.53 6.19 23.49
CA LEU A 1028 -25.73 5.12 22.50
C LEU A 1028 -25.56 3.73 23.10
N GLU A 1029 -24.66 3.52 24.06
CA GLU A 1029 -24.48 2.24 24.74
C GLU A 1029 -25.79 1.79 25.46
N LYS A 1030 -26.49 2.73 26.11
CA LYS A 1030 -27.64 2.46 26.98
C LYS A 1030 -28.96 2.20 26.26
N ILE A 1031 -29.12 2.68 25.03
CA ILE A 1031 -30.34 2.47 24.24
C ILE A 1031 -30.34 1.10 23.55
N ASP A 1032 -31.50 0.71 23.01
CA ASP A 1032 -31.72 -0.60 22.38
C ASP A 1032 -30.68 -0.96 21.31
N ASP A 1033 -30.37 -2.24 21.16
CA ASP A 1033 -29.43 -2.74 20.14
C ASP A 1033 -29.91 -2.43 18.71
N GLY A 1034 -28.95 -2.31 17.79
CA GLY A 1034 -29.18 -2.06 16.37
C GLY A 1034 -27.96 -1.55 15.63
N VAL A 1035 -28.02 -1.57 14.29
CA VAL A 1035 -26.91 -1.16 13.42
C VAL A 1035 -26.73 0.36 13.46
N ILE A 1036 -25.49 0.79 13.67
CA ILE A 1036 -25.10 2.20 13.64
C ILE A 1036 -24.41 2.51 12.31
N LEU A 1037 -24.91 3.51 11.60
CA LEU A 1037 -24.22 4.12 10.47
C LEU A 1037 -23.31 5.24 10.97
N THR A 1038 -22.03 5.19 10.62
CA THR A 1038 -21.03 6.22 10.90
C THR A 1038 -20.57 6.85 9.59
N TYR A 1039 -20.10 8.10 9.66
CA TYR A 1039 -19.43 8.72 8.52
C TYR A 1039 -18.10 7.98 8.24
N PRO A 1040 -17.82 7.59 6.98
CA PRO A 1040 -16.57 6.93 6.62
C PRO A 1040 -15.33 7.76 6.98
N TYR A 1041 -14.22 7.09 7.30
CA TYR A 1041 -12.98 7.77 7.65
C TYR A 1041 -12.50 8.72 6.54
N ASP A 1042 -12.14 9.95 6.91
CA ASP A 1042 -11.61 10.97 6.00
C ASP A 1042 -10.16 11.30 6.37
N GLU A 1043 -9.22 10.73 5.60
CA GLU A 1043 -7.78 10.93 5.78
C GLU A 1043 -7.38 12.42 5.71
N THR A 1044 -8.15 13.27 5.02
CA THR A 1044 -7.84 14.69 4.92
C THR A 1044 -7.91 15.38 6.27
N MET A 1045 -8.73 14.90 7.22
CA MET A 1045 -8.84 15.46 8.56
C MET A 1045 -7.56 15.33 9.37
N LYS A 1046 -6.77 14.27 9.15
CA LYS A 1046 -5.51 14.05 9.87
C LYS A 1046 -4.45 15.08 9.49
N ARG A 1047 -4.52 15.64 8.28
CA ARG A 1047 -3.67 16.75 7.82
C ARG A 1047 -4.05 18.09 8.47
N LYS A 1048 -5.30 18.24 8.93
CA LYS A 1048 -5.83 19.49 9.52
C LYS A 1048 -5.51 19.64 11.00
N LEU A 1049 -5.19 18.55 11.68
CA LEU A 1049 -5.05 18.47 13.15
C LEU A 1049 -3.67 17.94 13.53
N ILE A 1050 -3.09 18.50 14.60
CA ILE A 1050 -1.83 17.99 15.18
C ILE A 1050 -2.15 16.99 16.29
N GLU A 1051 -1.30 15.96 16.41
CA GLU A 1051 -1.32 15.03 17.53
C GLU A 1051 -1.28 15.77 18.89
N PRO A 1052 -2.19 15.48 19.83
CA PRO A 1052 -3.09 14.33 19.91
C PRO A 1052 -4.33 14.45 19.02
N TRP A 1053 -4.65 13.40 18.25
CA TRP A 1053 -5.81 13.40 17.35
C TRP A 1053 -7.09 12.94 18.05
N PRO A 1054 -8.27 13.52 17.76
CA PRO A 1054 -9.53 12.86 18.02
C PRO A 1054 -9.55 11.49 17.35
N ILE A 1055 -10.18 10.49 17.97
CA ILE A 1055 -10.00 9.10 17.54
C ILE A 1055 -10.51 8.81 16.12
N PHE A 1056 -11.58 9.51 15.70
CA PHE A 1056 -12.13 9.41 14.35
C PHE A 1056 -11.21 10.02 13.28
N VAL A 1057 -10.17 10.77 13.68
CA VAL A 1057 -9.14 11.36 12.82
C VAL A 1057 -7.85 10.54 12.82
N TYR A 1058 -7.60 9.77 13.89
CA TYR A 1058 -6.36 9.01 14.06
C TYR A 1058 -6.13 8.00 12.94
N ASP A 1059 -7.14 7.17 12.67
CA ASP A 1059 -7.20 6.15 11.63
C ASP A 1059 -8.66 5.69 11.47
N SER A 1060 -8.94 4.84 10.47
CA SER A 1060 -10.20 4.10 10.42
C SER A 1060 -10.21 3.05 11.53
N THR A 1061 -10.98 3.29 12.61
CA THR A 1061 -10.98 2.43 13.82
C THR A 1061 -12.38 1.93 14.16
N ALA A 1062 -12.48 0.87 14.97
CA ALA A 1062 -13.74 0.29 15.44
C ALA A 1062 -14.31 0.96 16.71
N TYR A 1063 -14.01 2.24 16.96
CA TYR A 1063 -14.25 2.86 18.27
C TYR A 1063 -15.73 2.99 18.61
N VAL A 1064 -16.61 3.31 17.65
CA VAL A 1064 -18.05 3.40 17.92
C VAL A 1064 -18.56 2.02 18.33
N SER A 1065 -18.19 0.96 17.61
CA SER A 1065 -18.55 -0.40 18.02
C SER A 1065 -18.01 -0.78 19.40
N ALA A 1066 -16.74 -0.44 19.69
CA ALA A 1066 -16.09 -0.76 20.96
C ALA A 1066 -16.76 -0.11 22.18
N LEU A 1067 -17.19 1.15 22.05
CA LEU A 1067 -17.77 1.92 23.16
C LEU A 1067 -19.28 1.72 23.31
N THR A 1068 -20.00 1.53 22.20
CA THR A 1068 -21.46 1.36 22.23
C THR A 1068 -21.89 -0.11 22.42
N LYS A 1069 -20.96 -1.05 22.22
CA LYS A 1069 -21.22 -2.51 22.17
C LYS A 1069 -22.16 -2.93 21.04
N LYS A 1070 -22.42 -2.05 20.08
CA LYS A 1070 -23.31 -2.28 18.93
C LYS A 1070 -22.46 -2.52 17.68
N ALA A 1071 -23.00 -3.21 16.70
CA ALA A 1071 -22.30 -3.37 15.42
C ALA A 1071 -22.51 -2.13 14.54
N THR A 1072 -21.46 -1.72 13.83
CA THR A 1072 -21.53 -0.63 12.86
C THR A 1072 -21.75 -1.18 11.46
N PHE A 1073 -22.37 -0.36 10.61
CA PHE A 1073 -22.59 -0.69 9.19
C PHE A 1073 -21.24 -0.95 8.49
N LEU A 1074 -20.28 -0.07 8.75
CA LEU A 1074 -18.90 -0.15 8.34
C LEU A 1074 -18.01 0.70 9.28
N GLU A 1075 -16.95 0.11 9.82
CA GLU A 1075 -15.82 0.80 10.47
C GLU A 1075 -14.52 0.03 10.17
N ASP A 1076 -13.35 0.57 10.54
CA ASP A 1076 -12.06 -0.15 10.53
C ASP A 1076 -11.76 -0.86 9.18
N GLU A 1077 -11.51 -0.03 8.15
CA GLU A 1077 -11.14 -0.49 6.82
C GLU A 1077 -9.87 -1.38 6.81
N PRO A 1078 -8.80 -1.09 7.58
CA PRO A 1078 -7.63 -1.96 7.69
C PRO A 1078 -7.99 -3.37 8.15
N GLN A 1079 -8.84 -3.50 9.17
CA GLN A 1079 -9.24 -4.81 9.68
C GLN A 1079 -10.18 -5.53 8.70
N ASN A 1080 -11.11 -4.83 8.04
CA ASN A 1080 -11.94 -5.43 6.99
C ASN A 1080 -11.11 -6.02 5.84
N LYS A 1081 -9.99 -5.37 5.48
CA LYS A 1081 -9.01 -5.89 4.52
C LYS A 1081 -8.28 -7.13 5.02
N ILE A 1082 -7.91 -7.18 6.31
CA ILE A 1082 -7.27 -8.36 6.93
C ILE A 1082 -8.24 -9.56 6.97
N LEU A 1083 -9.53 -9.30 7.24
CA LEU A 1083 -10.59 -10.31 7.28
C LEU A 1083 -11.03 -10.79 5.90
N LEU A 1084 -10.58 -10.12 4.82
CA LEU A 1084 -10.97 -10.36 3.43
C LEU A 1084 -12.49 -10.24 3.21
N THR A 1085 -13.08 -9.20 3.81
CA THR A 1085 -14.49 -8.88 3.63
C THR A 1085 -14.72 -8.06 2.37
N ASP A 1086 -15.94 -8.11 1.83
CA ASP A 1086 -16.38 -7.26 0.72
C ASP A 1086 -16.87 -5.89 1.21
N TYR A 1087 -16.01 -5.19 1.95
CA TYR A 1087 -16.38 -3.93 2.61
C TYR A 1087 -16.49 -2.74 1.65
N LYS A 1088 -15.86 -2.81 0.46
CA LYS A 1088 -15.81 -1.71 -0.52
C LYS A 1088 -17.21 -1.28 -0.96
N ARG A 1089 -18.13 -2.23 -1.19
CA ARG A 1089 -19.54 -1.95 -1.48
C ARG A 1089 -20.16 -1.04 -0.43
N ARG A 1090 -19.94 -1.33 0.85
CA ARG A 1090 -20.50 -0.55 1.97
C ARG A 1090 -19.81 0.80 2.15
N LEU A 1091 -18.52 0.88 1.85
CA LEU A 1091 -17.77 2.14 1.91
C LEU A 1091 -18.37 3.14 0.92
N VAL A 1092 -18.53 2.69 -0.33
CA VAL A 1092 -19.15 3.49 -1.40
C VAL A 1092 -20.60 3.83 -1.05
N ALA A 1093 -21.39 2.84 -0.61
CA ALA A 1093 -22.79 3.08 -0.26
C ALA A 1093 -22.96 4.08 0.92
N SER A 1094 -22.05 4.06 1.90
CA SER A 1094 -22.04 5.02 3.01
C SER A 1094 -21.68 6.42 2.53
N LYS A 1095 -20.63 6.57 1.70
CA LYS A 1095 -20.27 7.85 1.07
C LYS A 1095 -21.44 8.42 0.25
N ASP A 1096 -22.09 7.58 -0.55
CA ASP A 1096 -23.26 7.96 -1.36
C ASP A 1096 -24.42 8.45 -0.50
N PHE A 1097 -24.70 7.76 0.60
CA PHE A 1097 -25.75 8.17 1.53
C PHE A 1097 -25.48 9.55 2.13
N PHE A 1098 -24.25 9.85 2.57
CA PHE A 1098 -23.96 11.16 3.15
C PHE A 1098 -23.91 12.30 2.12
N LEU A 1099 -23.66 11.98 0.84
CA LEU A 1099 -23.79 12.94 -0.26
C LEU A 1099 -25.25 13.18 -0.66
N ARG A 1100 -26.03 12.10 -0.78
CA ARG A 1100 -27.45 12.10 -1.19
C ARG A 1100 -28.23 11.13 -0.31
N PRO A 1101 -28.74 11.58 0.85
CA PRO A 1101 -29.42 10.69 1.76
C PRO A 1101 -30.72 10.15 1.19
N THR A 1102 -30.94 8.83 1.30
CA THR A 1102 -32.16 8.18 0.82
C THR A 1102 -32.80 7.30 1.90
N LYS A 1103 -34.14 7.30 1.93
CA LYS A 1103 -34.92 6.41 2.82
C LYS A 1103 -34.69 4.93 2.51
N GLU A 1104 -34.53 4.60 1.23
CA GLU A 1104 -34.34 3.22 0.79
C GLU A 1104 -33.04 2.64 1.34
N PHE A 1105 -31.93 3.39 1.33
CA PHE A 1105 -30.67 2.94 1.92
C PHE A 1105 -30.81 2.55 3.39
N LEU A 1106 -31.41 3.43 4.22
CA LEU A 1106 -31.59 3.17 5.65
C LEU A 1106 -32.39 1.90 5.93
N LYS A 1107 -33.44 1.67 5.14
CA LYS A 1107 -34.29 0.48 5.26
C LYS A 1107 -33.60 -0.78 4.76
N THR A 1108 -33.00 -0.75 3.57
CA THR A 1108 -32.38 -1.91 2.92
C THR A 1108 -31.17 -2.42 3.71
N GLU A 1109 -30.38 -1.51 4.29
CA GLU A 1109 -29.19 -1.87 5.07
C GLU A 1109 -29.49 -2.02 6.58
N ASN A 1110 -30.77 -2.01 6.99
CA ASN A 1110 -31.24 -2.17 8.38
C ASN A 1110 -30.57 -1.21 9.37
N ILE A 1111 -30.37 0.05 8.99
CA ILE A 1111 -29.78 1.07 9.86
C ILE A 1111 -30.80 1.49 10.92
N LYS A 1112 -30.41 1.45 12.20
CA LYS A 1112 -31.26 1.88 13.32
C LYS A 1112 -30.84 3.25 13.86
N TYR A 1113 -29.54 3.53 13.88
CA TYR A 1113 -28.98 4.78 14.36
C TYR A 1113 -27.97 5.36 13.38
N VAL A 1114 -27.87 6.69 13.35
CA VAL A 1114 -26.81 7.40 12.63
C VAL A 1114 -26.02 8.21 13.66
N TYR A 1115 -24.71 7.96 13.74
CA TYR A 1115 -23.77 8.65 14.62
C TYR A 1115 -22.92 9.62 13.79
N LEU A 1116 -22.99 10.91 14.10
CA LEU A 1116 -22.34 11.98 13.34
C LEU A 1116 -21.56 12.93 14.24
N PRO A 1117 -20.22 12.90 14.21
CA PRO A 1117 -19.40 13.99 14.74
C PRO A 1117 -19.66 15.29 13.96
N LYS A 1118 -19.93 16.39 14.66
CA LYS A 1118 -20.16 17.72 14.08
C LYS A 1118 -18.94 18.24 13.31
N ALA A 1119 -17.74 17.71 13.58
CA ALA A 1119 -16.51 18.04 12.87
C ALA A 1119 -16.53 17.74 11.35
N TYR A 1120 -17.51 16.98 10.86
CA TYR A 1120 -17.71 16.74 9.43
C TYR A 1120 -18.61 17.77 8.73
N ASP A 1121 -19.23 18.70 9.47
CA ASP A 1121 -20.16 19.71 8.94
C ASP A 1121 -21.37 19.09 8.18
N ILE A 1122 -21.82 17.91 8.61
CA ILE A 1122 -22.96 17.18 8.01
C ILE A 1122 -24.11 17.10 9.02
N THR A 1123 -25.31 17.47 8.57
CA THR A 1123 -26.57 17.32 9.32
C THR A 1123 -27.64 16.67 8.47
N LEU A 1124 -28.45 15.77 9.05
CA LEU A 1124 -29.57 15.15 8.37
C LEU A 1124 -30.86 15.94 8.65
N SER A 1125 -31.62 16.25 7.59
CA SER A 1125 -32.92 16.92 7.70
C SER A 1125 -34.04 15.90 7.97
N GLU A 1126 -34.71 16.03 9.12
CA GLU A 1126 -35.85 15.18 9.52
C GLU A 1126 -37.04 15.27 8.53
N ASN A 1127 -37.11 16.36 7.75
CA ASN A 1127 -38.16 16.57 6.76
C ASN A 1127 -37.94 15.77 5.46
N ILE A 1128 -36.71 15.34 5.18
CA ILE A 1128 -36.32 14.70 3.92
C ILE A 1128 -36.12 13.19 4.10
N ILE A 1129 -35.63 12.78 5.26
CA ILE A 1129 -35.24 11.39 5.58
C ILE A 1129 -35.98 11.00 6.86
N PRO A 1130 -36.48 9.75 7.00
CA PRO A 1130 -37.19 9.30 8.21
C PRO A 1130 -36.22 9.08 9.37
N VAL A 1131 -35.69 10.17 9.92
CA VAL A 1131 -34.78 10.18 11.07
C VAL A 1131 -35.29 11.17 12.12
N ARG A 1132 -35.00 10.89 13.38
CA ARG A 1132 -35.29 11.76 14.53
C ARG A 1132 -34.03 11.95 15.36
N ASN A 1133 -33.66 13.19 15.66
CA ASN A 1133 -32.59 13.52 16.60
C ASN A 1133 -32.98 13.03 18.00
N ILE A 1134 -32.16 12.15 18.58
CA ILE A 1134 -32.38 11.60 19.93
C ILE A 1134 -31.32 12.05 20.95
N PHE A 1135 -30.22 12.64 20.47
CA PHE A 1135 -29.15 13.18 21.31
C PHE A 1135 -28.32 14.18 20.50
N GLU A 1136 -28.00 15.32 21.11
CA GLU A 1136 -27.11 16.32 20.53
C GLU A 1136 -26.32 17.04 21.63
N ASN A 1137 -25.03 17.25 21.38
CA ASN A 1137 -24.17 18.12 22.18
C ASN A 1137 -23.21 18.92 21.28
N ASP A 1138 -22.20 19.56 21.86
CA ASP A 1138 -21.28 20.44 21.12
C ASP A 1138 -20.45 19.73 20.05
N GLU A 1139 -20.27 18.40 20.13
CA GLU A 1139 -19.38 17.66 19.23
C GLU A 1139 -20.08 16.56 18.43
N VAL A 1140 -21.25 16.07 18.84
CA VAL A 1140 -21.92 14.90 18.23
C VAL A 1140 -23.43 15.09 18.13
N ILE A 1141 -24.01 14.61 17.04
CA ILE A 1141 -25.45 14.41 16.84
C ILE A 1141 -25.72 12.92 16.62
N ILE A 1142 -26.80 12.41 17.22
CA ILE A 1142 -27.26 11.03 17.03
C ILE A 1142 -28.71 11.04 16.57
N TYR A 1143 -28.97 10.36 15.46
CA TYR A 1143 -30.30 10.17 14.91
C TYR A 1143 -30.78 8.73 15.08
N LYS A 1144 -32.08 8.55 15.32
CA LYS A 1144 -32.79 7.27 15.23
C LYS A 1144 -33.58 7.19 13.92
N VAL A 1145 -33.45 6.09 13.20
CA VAL A 1145 -34.27 5.82 12.00
C VAL A 1145 -35.67 5.38 12.42
N MET A 1146 -36.69 5.94 11.75
CA MET A 1146 -38.12 5.77 12.07
C MET A 1146 -38.81 4.69 11.25
#